data_AF-A0A6P4BI55-F1
#
_entry.id   AF-A0A6P4BI55-F1
#
_cell.length_a   1.000
_cell.length_b   1.000
_cell.length_c   1.000
_cell.angle_alpha   90.00
_cell.angle_beta   90.00
_cell.angle_gamma   90.00
#
_symmetry.space_group_name_H-M   'P 1'
#
loop_
_entity.id
_entity.type
_entity.pdbx_description
1 polymer ?
#
loop_
_entity_poly.entity_id
_entity_poly.type
_entity_poly.pdbx_seq_one_letter_code
_entity_poly.pdbx_strand_id
1 'polypeptide(L)'
;MISVDEALQLVLRVAQRLPPETVPLQDALGKVLAEDIQAPDPLPPYPASIKDGYAVVASDGPGDYPVIAEARAGNDGLGVTVTPGTVAYVTTGGPIPDGADAVIQVEDTEQIEDSSFQSKRVRILVETSKGADIRPVGCDIEKDAVVLKSGDRIGASEIGLLATVGVTMVKVYRTPNIAVLSTGDELVEPTTGNLRRGQIRDSNRAMILAAAMQQHCKVLDLGIARDDQEELERVMDTAFSSGVDILLTSGGVSMGDKDFVKPLFGKRGTVYFSKVCMKPGKPLTFAEINSKLAENMVGKKILAFGLPGNPVSCLVCFHLFVVPTIRHLAGWVNPHLVRVRARLYQPLRTDPVRPEYHRAVVRWEVNDGSGNPGFVTESTGHQMSSRLLSMKTANALLELPVKGGVLAAGTSVPAIIFSDLSGTAIAKSSLMSDPTFPLQKDSSIEVTTRESFDSEFKVAILTVSDTVASGAGPDRSGPKAVSVVNSSSEKLGGARVVSTAVVPDDVNKIKNALQRWSDFDKVDLILTLGGTGFTSRDVTPEATKELIEKETPGLLYVMMQESLKVTPFAMLSRSAAGIRGSTLIINMPGNPNAVAECMEALLPALKHALKQLKGDKREKHPRHVPHAQAAPVDEWERSYKSAAGSGREMGCSCSH
;
A
#
# COMPACT_ATOMS: atom_id res chain seq x y z
N MET A 1 37.54 -12.36 3.61
CA MET A 1 36.15 -12.16 3.17
C MET A 1 35.37 -12.00 4.46
N ILE A 2 34.77 -10.84 4.69
CA ILE A 2 34.13 -10.54 5.98
C ILE A 2 32.73 -11.16 6.04
N SER A 3 32.19 -11.38 7.23
CA SER A 3 30.82 -11.86 7.39
C SER A 3 29.79 -10.79 7.00
N VAL A 4 28.52 -11.16 6.83
CA VAL A 4 27.45 -10.18 6.54
C VAL A 4 27.23 -9.24 7.72
N ASP A 5 27.25 -9.75 8.95
CA ASP A 5 27.04 -8.93 10.14
C ASP A 5 28.21 -7.94 10.35
N GLU A 6 29.45 -8.39 10.17
CA GLU A 6 30.63 -7.51 10.20
C GLU A 6 30.55 -6.42 9.13
N ALA A 7 30.15 -6.79 7.90
CA ALA A 7 29.99 -5.86 6.80
C ALA A 7 28.91 -4.82 7.09
N LEU A 8 27.74 -5.24 7.58
CA LEU A 8 26.64 -4.33 7.91
C LEU A 8 26.99 -3.41 9.08
N GLN A 9 27.61 -3.93 10.15
CA GLN A 9 28.07 -3.12 11.28
C GLN A 9 29.09 -2.07 10.85
N LEU A 10 30.01 -2.43 9.94
CA LEU A 10 30.98 -1.49 9.39
C LEU A 10 30.31 -0.39 8.57
N VAL A 11 29.36 -0.75 7.71
CA VAL A 11 28.55 0.21 6.94
C VAL A 11 27.82 1.19 7.87
N LEU A 12 27.10 0.68 8.89
CA LEU A 12 26.34 1.50 9.81
C LEU A 12 27.22 2.38 10.72
N ARG A 13 28.46 1.96 11.00
CA ARG A 13 29.44 2.76 11.77
C ARG A 13 29.97 3.95 10.97
N VAL A 14 30.15 3.77 9.67
CA VAL A 14 30.63 4.83 8.75
C VAL A 14 29.51 5.79 8.39
N ALA A 15 28.29 5.25 8.25
CA ALA A 15 27.09 6.03 7.99
C ALA A 15 26.79 7.02 9.14
N GLN A 16 26.44 8.26 8.79
CA GLN A 16 26.03 9.28 9.76
C GLN A 16 24.61 9.73 9.44
N ARG A 17 23.80 9.90 10.50
CA ARG A 17 22.44 10.43 10.37
C ARG A 17 22.50 11.79 9.67
N LEU A 18 21.59 11.98 8.70
CA LEU A 18 21.53 13.23 7.96
C LEU A 18 21.04 14.38 8.86
N PRO A 19 21.37 15.64 8.55
CA PRO A 19 20.82 16.76 9.28
C PRO A 19 19.28 16.79 9.11
N PRO A 20 18.55 17.17 10.17
CA PRO A 20 17.10 17.30 10.09
C PRO A 20 16.70 18.49 9.22
N GLU A 21 15.47 18.44 8.71
CA GLU A 21 14.80 19.49 7.97
C GLU A 21 13.39 19.72 8.53
N THR A 22 12.82 20.89 8.30
CA THR A 22 11.43 21.20 8.68
C THR A 22 10.56 21.09 7.44
N VAL A 23 9.51 20.27 7.51
CA VAL A 23 8.59 20.01 6.39
C VAL A 23 7.14 20.29 6.80
N PRO A 24 6.24 20.60 5.85
CA PRO A 24 4.81 20.61 6.12
C PRO A 24 4.28 19.25 6.59
N LEU A 25 3.22 19.25 7.40
CA LEU A 25 2.60 18.04 7.96
C LEU A 25 2.31 16.96 6.89
N GLN A 26 1.76 17.36 5.74
CA GLN A 26 1.44 16.44 4.64
C GLN A 26 2.67 15.73 4.05
N ASP A 27 3.86 16.32 4.20
CA ASP A 27 5.12 15.77 3.71
C ASP A 27 5.87 15.00 4.80
N ALA A 28 5.37 14.96 6.04
CA ALA A 28 6.02 14.30 7.16
C ALA A 28 5.80 12.78 7.18
N LEU A 29 4.78 12.27 6.49
CA LEU A 29 4.44 10.84 6.47
C LEU A 29 5.64 9.97 6.06
N GLY A 30 5.91 8.94 6.86
CA GLY A 30 6.97 7.96 6.63
C GLY A 30 8.36 8.41 7.07
N LYS A 31 8.56 9.70 7.40
CA LYS A 31 9.82 10.23 7.95
C LYS A 31 9.93 9.98 9.46
N VAL A 32 11.10 10.27 10.02
CA VAL A 32 11.38 10.12 11.46
C VAL A 32 11.49 11.49 12.11
N LEU A 33 10.81 11.68 13.25
CA LEU A 33 10.87 12.91 14.03
C LEU A 33 12.28 13.22 14.51
N ALA A 34 12.63 14.50 14.49
CA ALA A 34 13.91 15.02 14.95
C ALA A 34 13.86 15.77 16.28
N GLU A 35 12.66 16.00 16.80
CA GLU A 35 12.43 16.61 18.10
C GLU A 35 11.17 16.02 18.75
N ASP A 36 11.08 16.16 20.06
CA ASP A 36 9.89 15.80 20.82
C ASP A 36 8.78 16.81 20.53
N ILE A 37 7.54 16.32 20.49
CA ILE A 37 6.34 17.13 20.29
C ILE A 37 5.58 17.19 21.59
N GLN A 38 5.33 18.40 22.08
CA GLN A 38 4.57 18.66 23.30
C GLN A 38 3.18 19.20 22.96
N ALA A 39 2.18 18.80 23.74
CA ALA A 39 0.82 19.30 23.59
C ALA A 39 0.70 20.71 24.22
N PRO A 40 0.35 21.76 23.45
CA PRO A 40 0.20 23.11 24.01
C PRO A 40 -1.04 23.24 24.91
N ASP A 41 -2.04 22.39 24.68
CA ASP A 41 -3.34 22.37 25.32
C ASP A 41 -3.74 20.92 25.67
N PRO A 42 -4.58 20.70 26.68
CA PRO A 42 -5.08 19.38 26.99
C PRO A 42 -6.12 18.88 25.97
N LEU A 43 -6.30 17.56 25.88
CA LEU A 43 -7.38 16.92 25.12
C LEU A 43 -8.22 16.01 26.04
N PRO A 44 -9.55 16.22 26.12
CA PRO A 44 -10.27 17.39 25.61
C PRO A 44 -9.87 18.68 26.39
N PRO A 45 -10.02 19.88 25.79
CA PRO A 45 -9.67 21.15 26.44
C PRO A 45 -10.74 21.66 27.42
N TYR A 46 -11.91 21.01 27.46
CA TYR A 46 -13.03 21.27 28.34
C TYR A 46 -13.65 19.92 28.75
N PRO A 47 -14.40 19.82 29.86
CA PRO A 47 -15.14 18.61 30.19
C PRO A 47 -16.14 18.31 29.07
N ALA A 48 -16.05 17.13 28.46
CA ALA A 48 -16.81 16.80 27.26
C ALA A 48 -17.71 15.58 27.50
N SER A 49 -18.90 15.59 26.91
CA SER A 49 -19.78 14.41 26.97
C SER A 49 -19.20 13.23 26.18
N ILE A 50 -19.29 12.03 26.73
CA ILE A 50 -18.99 10.76 26.04
C ILE A 50 -20.17 10.32 25.16
N LYS A 51 -21.39 10.77 25.49
CA LYS A 51 -22.65 10.31 24.90
C LYS A 51 -23.50 11.45 24.35
N ASP A 52 -24.41 11.11 23.45
CA ASP A 52 -25.58 11.94 23.18
C ASP A 52 -26.60 11.69 24.28
N GLY A 53 -27.13 12.74 24.90
CA GLY A 53 -27.97 12.59 26.09
C GLY A 53 -28.19 13.89 26.85
N TYR A 54 -28.26 13.79 28.18
CA TYR A 54 -28.53 14.92 29.06
C TYR A 54 -27.49 15.02 30.16
N ALA A 55 -26.87 16.19 30.28
CA ALA A 55 -26.03 16.56 31.41
C ALA A 55 -26.94 16.88 32.61
N VAL A 56 -26.68 16.22 33.73
CA VAL A 56 -27.53 16.22 34.93
C VAL A 56 -26.69 16.50 36.19
N VAL A 57 -27.37 16.80 37.29
CA VAL A 57 -26.81 16.66 38.63
C VAL A 57 -27.12 15.23 39.11
N ALA A 58 -26.09 14.40 39.30
CA ALA A 58 -26.24 12.98 39.55
C ALA A 58 -27.12 12.66 40.78
N SER A 59 -27.13 13.54 41.79
CA SER A 59 -27.93 13.36 43.01
C SER A 59 -29.44 13.55 42.82
N ASP A 60 -29.90 14.06 41.68
CA ASP A 60 -31.33 14.26 41.43
C ASP A 60 -32.06 12.94 41.16
N GLY A 61 -31.39 11.96 40.53
CA GLY A 61 -31.95 10.64 40.22
C GLY A 61 -33.03 10.62 39.11
N PRO A 62 -33.74 9.48 38.92
CA PRO A 62 -34.82 9.37 37.94
C PRO A 62 -35.96 10.35 38.19
N GLY A 63 -36.49 10.96 37.13
CA GLY A 63 -37.54 11.96 37.24
C GLY A 63 -37.74 12.81 35.99
N ASP A 64 -38.70 13.74 36.04
CA ASP A 64 -39.06 14.62 34.93
C ASP A 64 -38.44 16.01 35.11
N TYR A 65 -37.56 16.41 34.20
CA TYR A 65 -36.78 17.66 34.32
C TYR A 65 -36.99 18.59 33.13
N PRO A 66 -36.99 19.92 33.34
CA PRO A 66 -36.90 20.89 32.26
C PRO A 66 -35.49 20.89 31.65
N VAL A 67 -35.44 20.97 30.32
CA VAL A 67 -34.20 21.12 29.55
C VAL A 67 -33.91 22.61 29.41
N ILE A 68 -32.90 23.10 30.13
CA ILE A 68 -32.61 24.54 30.25
C ILE A 68 -31.55 25.05 29.24
N ALA A 69 -30.82 24.13 28.61
CA ALA A 69 -29.83 24.42 27.59
C ALA A 69 -29.63 23.22 26.65
N GLU A 70 -29.04 23.49 25.49
CA GLU A 70 -28.52 22.48 24.58
C GLU A 70 -27.05 22.82 24.30
N ALA A 71 -26.12 21.90 24.54
CA ALA A 71 -24.69 22.09 24.38
C ALA A 71 -24.09 21.05 23.43
N ARG A 72 -23.89 21.44 22.16
CA ARG A 72 -23.38 20.54 21.11
C ARG A 72 -21.92 20.81 20.78
N ALA A 73 -21.56 22.07 20.59
CA ALA A 73 -20.19 22.48 20.27
C ALA A 73 -19.99 23.98 20.55
N GLY A 74 -18.73 24.44 20.49
CA GLY A 74 -18.40 25.87 20.56
C GLY A 74 -18.89 26.52 21.86
N ASN A 75 -19.62 27.62 21.74
CA ASN A 75 -20.12 28.42 22.87
C ASN A 75 -21.51 27.98 23.36
N ASP A 76 -22.02 26.83 22.91
CA ASP A 76 -23.33 26.37 23.34
C ASP A 76 -23.36 26.13 24.86
N GLY A 77 -24.43 26.56 25.53
CA GLY A 77 -24.56 26.46 26.99
C GLY A 77 -23.64 27.41 27.79
N LEU A 78 -22.85 28.27 27.13
CA LEU A 78 -21.97 29.22 27.81
C LEU A 78 -22.78 30.19 28.68
N GLY A 79 -22.42 30.30 29.95
CA GLY A 79 -23.10 31.14 30.93
C GLY A 79 -24.40 30.54 31.48
N VAL A 80 -24.78 29.32 31.09
CA VAL A 80 -25.88 28.57 31.70
C VAL A 80 -25.33 27.59 32.73
N THR A 81 -25.90 27.62 33.94
CA THR A 81 -25.57 26.67 35.00
C THR A 81 -26.71 25.68 35.17
N VAL A 82 -26.42 24.39 35.02
CA VAL A 82 -27.33 23.29 35.38
C VAL A 82 -27.39 23.20 36.91
N THR A 83 -28.57 23.48 37.46
CA THR A 83 -28.85 23.41 38.90
C THR A 83 -29.65 22.15 39.23
N PRO A 84 -29.67 21.69 40.49
CA PRO A 84 -30.52 20.58 40.90
C PRO A 84 -31.98 20.77 40.45
N GLY A 85 -32.56 19.73 39.86
CA GLY A 85 -33.90 19.76 39.27
C GLY A 85 -33.96 20.28 37.83
N THR A 86 -32.84 20.46 37.15
CA THR A 86 -32.76 20.88 35.73
C THR A 86 -31.73 20.05 34.97
N VAL A 87 -31.85 19.99 33.64
CA VAL A 87 -30.90 19.26 32.79
C VAL A 87 -30.54 20.07 31.55
N ALA A 88 -29.43 19.73 30.90
CA ALA A 88 -29.07 20.28 29.59
C ALA A 88 -28.87 19.14 28.59
N TYR A 89 -29.42 19.29 27.37
CA TYR A 89 -29.15 18.34 26.30
C TYR A 89 -27.70 18.48 25.83
N VAL A 90 -26.98 17.39 25.68
CA VAL A 90 -25.60 17.36 25.20
C VAL A 90 -25.44 16.32 24.10
N THR A 91 -24.53 16.59 23.17
CA THR A 91 -24.07 15.58 22.21
C THR A 91 -22.66 15.12 22.54
N THR A 92 -22.25 13.99 21.99
CA THR A 92 -20.89 13.45 22.11
C THR A 92 -19.86 14.49 21.67
N GLY A 93 -18.91 14.80 22.55
CA GLY A 93 -17.91 15.86 22.35
C GLY A 93 -18.37 17.28 22.71
N GLY A 94 -19.65 17.48 23.03
CA GLY A 94 -20.21 18.75 23.49
C GLY A 94 -19.69 19.13 24.89
N PRO A 95 -19.50 20.42 25.16
CA PRO A 95 -19.05 20.88 26.48
C PRO A 95 -20.13 20.62 27.54
N ILE A 96 -19.71 20.12 28.70
CA ILE A 96 -20.60 19.96 29.86
C ILE A 96 -20.86 21.34 30.47
N PRO A 97 -22.12 21.81 30.56
CA PRO A 97 -22.43 23.10 31.20
C PRO A 97 -22.07 23.09 32.70
N ASP A 98 -21.74 24.26 33.24
CA ASP A 98 -21.39 24.41 34.64
C ASP A 98 -22.50 23.86 35.56
N GLY A 99 -22.12 23.22 36.65
CA GLY A 99 -23.07 22.66 37.64
C GLY A 99 -23.54 21.23 37.35
N ALA A 100 -23.52 20.77 36.09
CA ALA A 100 -23.73 19.36 35.78
C ALA A 100 -22.50 18.53 36.16
N ASP A 101 -22.72 17.31 36.65
CA ASP A 101 -21.65 16.43 37.11
C ASP A 101 -21.76 14.97 36.63
N ALA A 102 -22.75 14.65 35.80
CA ALA A 102 -22.86 13.39 35.07
C ALA A 102 -23.62 13.59 33.75
N VAL A 103 -23.52 12.61 32.84
CA VAL A 103 -24.36 12.52 31.64
C VAL A 103 -25.18 11.22 31.68
N ILE A 104 -26.44 11.31 31.28
CA ILE A 104 -27.32 10.16 30.99
C ILE A 104 -27.47 10.07 29.48
N GLN A 105 -27.16 8.92 28.88
CA GLN A 105 -27.34 8.68 27.45
C GLN A 105 -28.83 8.76 27.05
N VAL A 106 -29.11 9.21 25.82
CA VAL A 106 -30.47 9.46 25.36
C VAL A 106 -31.37 8.22 25.43
N GLU A 107 -30.81 7.02 25.28
CA GLU A 107 -31.52 5.74 25.36
C GLU A 107 -32.13 5.47 26.75
N ASP A 108 -31.56 6.08 27.79
CA ASP A 108 -32.05 5.98 29.18
C ASP A 108 -32.95 7.17 29.55
N THR A 109 -33.56 7.79 28.54
CA THR A 109 -34.46 8.94 28.71
C THR A 109 -35.70 8.85 27.81
N GLU A 110 -36.78 9.52 28.20
CA GLU A 110 -37.99 9.69 27.37
C GLU A 110 -38.31 11.17 27.20
N GLN A 111 -38.45 11.64 25.96
CA GLN A 111 -38.94 13.00 25.72
C GLN A 111 -40.41 13.12 26.13
N ILE A 112 -40.74 14.18 26.86
CA ILE A 112 -42.11 14.45 27.27
C ILE A 112 -42.71 15.43 26.26
N GLU A 113 -43.49 14.91 25.32
CA GLU A 113 -44.25 15.70 24.35
C GLU A 113 -45.56 16.21 24.97
N ASP A 114 -45.51 17.39 25.61
CA ASP A 114 -46.72 18.07 26.05
C ASP A 114 -46.67 19.55 25.62
N SER A 115 -47.58 19.89 24.70
CA SER A 115 -47.72 21.21 24.09
C SER A 115 -48.22 22.29 25.05
N SER A 116 -48.57 21.92 26.29
CA SER A 116 -48.94 22.86 27.36
C SER A 116 -47.75 23.49 28.08
N PHE A 117 -46.53 22.93 27.96
CA PHE A 117 -45.33 23.50 28.59
C PHE A 117 -44.59 24.45 27.64
N GLN A 118 -44.14 25.60 28.15
CA GLN A 118 -43.35 26.58 27.38
C GLN A 118 -41.89 26.15 27.14
N SER A 119 -41.39 25.10 27.83
CA SER A 119 -40.01 24.62 27.75
C SER A 119 -39.96 23.11 27.54
N LYS A 120 -38.94 22.63 26.81
CA LYS A 120 -38.71 21.20 26.56
C LYS A 120 -38.50 20.46 27.89
N ARG A 121 -39.06 19.25 28.02
CA ARG A 121 -38.90 18.40 29.21
C ARG A 121 -38.47 17.00 28.82
N VAL A 122 -37.74 16.35 29.72
CA VAL A 122 -37.28 14.97 29.56
C VAL A 122 -37.46 14.20 30.85
N ARG A 123 -37.82 12.92 30.73
CA ARG A 123 -37.82 11.96 31.82
C ARG A 123 -36.50 11.19 31.81
N ILE A 124 -35.78 11.24 32.92
CA ILE A 124 -34.60 10.41 33.19
C ILE A 124 -35.07 9.10 33.82
N LEU A 125 -34.69 7.96 33.25
CA LEU A 125 -35.20 6.64 33.66
C LEU A 125 -34.31 5.92 34.69
N VAL A 126 -33.03 6.29 34.76
CA VAL A 126 -32.01 5.57 35.52
C VAL A 126 -31.26 6.50 36.48
N GLU A 127 -30.74 5.92 37.57
CA GLU A 127 -29.77 6.58 38.43
C GLU A 127 -28.39 6.62 37.75
N THR A 128 -27.58 7.63 38.08
CA THR A 128 -26.18 7.71 37.64
C THR A 128 -25.27 8.13 38.78
N SER A 129 -23.97 8.17 38.51
CA SER A 129 -22.95 8.56 39.47
C SER A 129 -22.16 9.76 38.97
N LYS A 130 -21.66 10.57 39.89
CA LYS A 130 -20.81 11.72 39.58
C LYS A 130 -19.61 11.29 38.72
N GLY A 131 -19.40 12.00 37.62
CA GLY A 131 -18.36 11.77 36.62
C GLY A 131 -18.73 10.79 35.52
N ALA A 132 -19.89 10.13 35.60
CA ALA A 132 -20.32 9.19 34.57
C ALA A 132 -20.51 9.88 33.21
N ASP A 133 -20.00 9.24 32.17
CA ASP A 133 -20.07 9.68 30.77
C ASP A 133 -19.55 11.11 30.50
N ILE A 134 -18.65 11.59 31.37
CA ILE A 134 -17.90 12.84 31.16
C ILE A 134 -16.42 12.49 30.96
N ARG A 135 -15.82 13.02 29.89
CA ARG A 135 -14.36 13.08 29.71
C ARG A 135 -13.83 14.33 30.43
N PRO A 136 -13.07 14.17 31.52
CA PRO A 136 -12.43 15.31 32.18
C PRO A 136 -11.42 16.00 31.25
N VAL A 137 -11.10 17.26 31.55
CA VAL A 137 -10.06 18.00 30.83
C VAL A 137 -8.75 17.22 30.87
N GLY A 138 -8.15 17.02 29.69
CA GLY A 138 -6.85 16.38 29.54
C GLY A 138 -6.80 14.88 29.80
N CYS A 139 -7.94 14.19 29.88
CA CYS A 139 -7.95 12.74 30.13
C CYS A 139 -7.29 11.92 29.02
N ASP A 140 -7.26 12.42 27.77
CA ASP A 140 -6.58 11.76 26.66
C ASP A 140 -5.15 12.27 26.49
N ILE A 141 -4.96 13.59 26.59
CA ILE A 141 -3.66 14.25 26.51
C ILE A 141 -3.61 15.35 27.55
N GLU A 142 -2.68 15.26 28.49
CA GLU A 142 -2.42 16.35 29.43
C GLU A 142 -1.69 17.51 28.73
N LYS A 143 -1.92 18.73 29.22
CA LYS A 143 -1.15 19.89 28.77
C LYS A 143 0.34 19.67 29.04
N ASP A 144 1.19 20.10 28.11
CA ASP A 144 2.66 20.00 28.13
C ASP A 144 3.20 18.56 28.05
N ALA A 145 2.34 17.55 27.91
CA ALA A 145 2.75 16.17 27.72
C ALA A 145 3.49 15.96 26.38
N VAL A 146 4.53 15.15 26.39
CA VAL A 146 5.22 14.71 25.16
C VAL A 146 4.36 13.65 24.47
N VAL A 147 3.70 14.03 23.37
CA VAL A 147 2.80 13.16 22.60
C VAL A 147 3.54 12.30 21.57
N LEU A 148 4.68 12.78 21.07
CA LEU A 148 5.57 12.05 20.16
C LEU A 148 7.03 12.38 20.49
N LYS A 149 7.92 11.39 20.36
CA LYS A 149 9.34 11.52 20.69
C LYS A 149 10.21 11.62 19.44
N SER A 150 11.34 12.31 19.58
CA SER A 150 12.41 12.28 18.60
C SER A 150 12.85 10.83 18.33
N GLY A 151 12.92 10.44 17.06
CA GLY A 151 13.15 9.05 16.66
C GLY A 151 11.90 8.25 16.32
N ASP A 152 10.70 8.74 16.64
CA ASP A 152 9.45 8.11 16.23
C ASP A 152 9.25 8.22 14.72
N ARG A 153 8.81 7.12 14.10
CA ARG A 153 8.43 7.12 12.69
C ARG A 153 7.00 7.59 12.55
N ILE A 154 6.77 8.56 11.68
CA ILE A 154 5.47 9.20 11.48
C ILE A 154 4.61 8.33 10.56
N GLY A 155 3.60 7.65 11.12
CA GLY A 155 2.50 6.99 10.41
C GLY A 155 1.21 7.82 10.46
N ALA A 156 0.08 7.19 10.16
CA ALA A 156 -1.21 7.88 10.10
C ALA A 156 -1.68 8.39 11.47
N SER A 157 -1.49 7.60 12.53
CA SER A 157 -1.81 7.99 13.92
C SER A 157 -0.97 9.18 14.36
N GLU A 158 0.32 9.19 14.03
CA GLU A 158 1.24 10.25 14.41
C GLU A 158 0.93 11.56 13.68
N ILE A 159 0.52 11.49 12.40
CA ILE A 159 -0.03 12.66 11.68
C ILE A 159 -1.28 13.20 12.37
N GLY A 160 -2.18 12.31 12.81
CA GLY A 160 -3.36 12.69 13.57
C GLY A 160 -3.00 13.43 14.86
N LEU A 161 -2.07 12.87 15.65
CA LEU A 161 -1.59 13.50 16.89
C LEU A 161 -0.93 14.86 16.64
N LEU A 162 -0.07 14.99 15.63
CA LEU A 162 0.53 16.27 15.24
C LEU A 162 -0.54 17.32 14.94
N ALA A 163 -1.57 16.95 14.18
CA ALA A 163 -2.69 17.85 13.88
C ALA A 163 -3.50 18.20 15.15
N THR A 164 -3.76 17.22 16.01
CA THR A 164 -4.46 17.39 17.30
C THR A 164 -3.78 18.44 18.17
N VAL A 165 -2.45 18.47 18.22
CA VAL A 165 -1.67 19.46 19.00
C VAL A 165 -1.30 20.71 18.21
N GLY A 166 -1.89 20.92 17.02
CA GLY A 166 -1.70 22.12 16.22
C GLY A 166 -0.35 22.23 15.49
N VAL A 167 0.42 21.15 15.37
CA VAL A 167 1.71 21.13 14.67
C VAL A 167 1.52 20.93 13.17
N THR A 168 1.81 21.97 12.39
CA THR A 168 1.67 21.98 10.92
C THR A 168 3.01 21.96 10.18
N MET A 169 4.10 22.29 10.88
CA MET A 169 5.48 22.20 10.39
C MET A 169 6.26 21.29 11.33
N VAL A 170 6.84 20.23 10.78
CA VAL A 170 7.41 19.12 11.55
C VAL A 170 8.90 19.02 11.26
N LYS A 171 9.74 19.01 12.29
CA LYS A 171 11.17 18.77 12.15
C LYS A 171 11.45 17.28 12.11
N VAL A 172 12.02 16.83 10.99
CA VAL A 172 12.19 15.42 10.66
C VAL A 172 13.57 15.17 10.07
N TYR A 173 14.03 13.93 10.13
CA TYR A 173 15.21 13.52 9.38
C TYR A 173 14.84 13.25 7.93
N ARG A 174 15.57 13.89 7.00
CA ARG A 174 15.36 13.70 5.57
C ARG A 174 15.84 12.32 5.12
N THR A 175 15.21 11.78 4.08
CA THR A 175 15.72 10.58 3.40
C THR A 175 16.96 10.93 2.56
N PRO A 176 17.88 9.98 2.35
CA PRO A 176 19.05 10.22 1.51
C PRO A 176 18.67 10.37 0.03
N ASN A 177 19.41 11.23 -0.66
CA ASN A 177 19.42 11.28 -2.12
C ASN A 177 20.35 10.19 -2.65
N ILE A 178 19.88 9.42 -3.63
CA ILE A 178 20.59 8.23 -4.14
C ILE A 178 20.86 8.38 -5.64
N ALA A 179 22.13 8.34 -6.05
CA ALA A 179 22.51 8.18 -7.45
C ALA A 179 22.63 6.70 -7.82
N VAL A 180 22.18 6.31 -9.01
CA VAL A 180 22.25 4.94 -9.52
C VAL A 180 22.90 4.92 -10.91
N LEU A 181 23.89 4.06 -11.08
CA LEU A 181 24.65 3.85 -12.32
C LEU A 181 24.80 2.36 -12.60
N SER A 182 24.63 1.94 -13.86
CA SER A 182 25.07 0.61 -14.32
C SER A 182 26.33 0.74 -15.18
N THR A 183 27.20 -0.26 -15.12
CA THR A 183 28.41 -0.35 -15.96
C THR A 183 28.48 -1.71 -16.63
N GLY A 184 28.82 -1.71 -17.91
CA GLY A 184 28.97 -2.93 -18.71
C GLY A 184 28.88 -2.66 -20.21
N ASP A 185 29.88 -3.09 -20.98
CA ASP A 185 29.85 -2.99 -22.44
C ASP A 185 28.71 -3.81 -23.08
N GLU A 186 28.23 -4.86 -22.40
CA GLU A 186 27.10 -5.69 -22.80
C GLU A 186 25.74 -4.99 -22.63
N LEU A 187 25.67 -3.91 -21.85
CA LEU A 187 24.41 -3.29 -21.46
C LEU A 187 23.83 -2.42 -22.58
N VAL A 188 22.52 -2.53 -22.73
CA VAL A 188 21.69 -1.63 -23.55
C VAL A 188 20.48 -1.16 -22.77
N GLU A 189 19.89 -0.05 -23.20
CA GLU A 189 18.68 0.49 -22.55
C GLU A 189 17.51 -0.50 -22.59
N PRO A 190 16.63 -0.51 -21.56
CA PRO A 190 15.44 -1.37 -21.54
C PRO A 190 14.50 -1.19 -22.74
N THR A 191 14.49 0.00 -23.33
CA THR A 191 13.72 0.35 -24.53
C THR A 191 14.27 -0.25 -25.81
N THR A 192 15.48 -0.83 -25.78
CA THR A 192 16.10 -1.47 -26.95
C THR A 192 15.27 -2.66 -27.40
N GLY A 193 14.80 -2.62 -28.65
CA GLY A 193 14.02 -3.68 -29.30
C GLY A 193 14.82 -4.97 -29.46
N ASN A 194 15.39 -5.25 -30.64
CA ASN A 194 16.15 -6.48 -30.85
C ASN A 194 17.58 -6.37 -30.30
N LEU A 195 18.00 -7.37 -29.52
CA LEU A 195 19.35 -7.45 -28.97
C LEU A 195 20.34 -7.97 -30.02
N ARG A 196 21.53 -7.37 -30.06
CA ARG A 196 22.65 -7.88 -30.85
C ARG A 196 23.43 -8.92 -30.04
N ARG A 197 24.36 -9.61 -30.70
CA ARG A 197 25.26 -10.57 -30.05
C ARG A 197 26.00 -9.90 -28.88
N GLY A 198 25.97 -10.55 -27.72
CA GLY A 198 26.66 -10.08 -26.52
C GLY A 198 25.97 -8.92 -25.81
N GLN A 199 24.71 -8.62 -26.13
CA GLN A 199 23.94 -7.57 -25.46
C GLN A 199 22.89 -8.15 -24.51
N ILE A 200 22.68 -7.47 -23.39
CA ILE A 200 21.56 -7.68 -22.47
C ILE A 200 21.01 -6.32 -22.03
N ARG A 201 19.72 -6.26 -21.71
CA ARG A 201 19.09 -5.03 -21.23
C ARG A 201 19.49 -4.76 -19.78
N ASP A 202 19.73 -3.49 -19.46
CA ASP A 202 20.01 -3.06 -18.10
C ASP A 202 18.76 -3.16 -17.21
N SER A 203 18.65 -4.27 -16.50
CA SER A 203 17.57 -4.51 -15.54
C SER A 203 17.90 -3.99 -14.15
N ASN A 204 19.19 -3.92 -13.78
CA ASN A 204 19.61 -3.58 -12.43
C ASN A 204 19.32 -2.13 -12.10
N ARG A 205 19.61 -1.20 -13.00
CA ARG A 205 19.37 0.23 -12.76
C ARG A 205 17.90 0.51 -12.52
N ALA A 206 17.02 0.05 -13.41
CA ALA A 206 15.57 0.17 -13.24
C ALA A 206 15.09 -0.46 -11.92
N MET A 207 15.60 -1.65 -11.58
CA MET A 207 15.25 -2.37 -10.35
C MET A 207 15.70 -1.62 -9.09
N ILE A 208 16.93 -1.08 -9.05
CA ILE A 208 17.47 -0.37 -7.89
C ILE A 208 16.86 1.03 -7.75
N LEU A 209 16.57 1.73 -8.85
CA LEU A 209 15.80 2.97 -8.82
C LEU A 209 14.42 2.74 -8.19
N ALA A 210 13.70 1.69 -8.62
CA ALA A 210 12.41 1.33 -8.04
C ALA A 210 12.53 0.96 -6.54
N ALA A 211 13.54 0.17 -6.17
CA ALA A 211 13.74 -0.23 -4.78
C ALA A 211 14.11 0.97 -3.87
N ALA A 212 14.88 1.93 -4.37
CA ALA A 212 15.18 3.18 -3.66
C ALA A 212 13.95 4.08 -3.51
N MET A 213 13.11 4.19 -4.55
CA MET A 213 11.83 4.92 -4.49
C MET A 213 10.86 4.30 -3.47
N GLN A 214 10.83 2.97 -3.34
CA GLN A 214 10.07 2.27 -2.30
C GLN A 214 10.55 2.60 -0.87
N GLN A 215 11.80 3.04 -0.71
CA GLN A 215 12.32 3.56 0.57
C GLN A 215 12.13 5.09 0.70
N HIS A 216 11.28 5.71 -0.13
CA HIS A 216 11.00 7.15 -0.15
C HIS A 216 12.24 8.04 -0.37
N CYS A 217 13.24 7.51 -1.08
CA CYS A 217 14.45 8.27 -1.42
C CYS A 217 14.26 9.02 -2.74
N LYS A 218 14.83 10.22 -2.86
CA LYS A 218 14.97 10.91 -4.14
C LYS A 218 16.09 10.23 -4.93
N VAL A 219 15.80 9.86 -6.17
CA VAL A 219 16.73 9.13 -7.03
C VAL A 219 17.27 10.01 -8.15
N LEU A 220 18.55 9.81 -8.49
CA LEU A 220 19.23 10.37 -9.64
C LEU A 220 19.71 9.22 -10.53
N ASP A 221 19.12 9.09 -11.72
CA ASP A 221 19.52 8.10 -12.72
C ASP A 221 20.70 8.64 -13.52
N LEU A 222 21.86 7.97 -13.43
CA LEU A 222 23.08 8.31 -14.16
C LEU A 222 23.25 7.50 -15.45
N GLY A 223 22.30 6.62 -15.77
CA GLY A 223 22.31 5.82 -16.99
C GLY A 223 23.28 4.64 -16.97
N ILE A 224 23.74 4.28 -18.16
CA ILE A 224 24.73 3.23 -18.41
C ILE A 224 26.07 3.89 -18.74
N ALA A 225 27.12 3.53 -18.01
CA ALA A 225 28.50 3.84 -18.39
C ALA A 225 29.14 2.63 -19.09
N ARG A 226 30.00 2.89 -20.08
CA ARG A 226 30.86 1.87 -20.68
C ARG A 226 31.93 1.39 -19.70
N ASP A 227 32.51 0.23 -19.98
CA ASP A 227 33.66 -0.28 -19.24
C ASP A 227 34.94 0.43 -19.71
N ASP A 228 34.96 1.74 -19.51
CA ASP A 228 36.04 2.67 -19.76
C ASP A 228 36.29 3.51 -18.50
N GLN A 229 37.56 3.62 -18.09
CA GLN A 229 37.91 4.24 -16.82
C GLN A 229 37.60 5.74 -16.80
N GLU A 230 37.85 6.45 -17.90
CA GLU A 230 37.64 7.90 -17.99
C GLU A 230 36.15 8.23 -18.05
N GLU A 231 35.38 7.47 -18.82
CA GLU A 231 33.92 7.60 -18.88
C GLU A 231 33.28 7.36 -17.52
N LEU A 232 33.68 6.27 -16.84
CA LEU A 232 33.14 5.92 -15.53
C LEU A 232 33.51 6.97 -14.47
N GLU A 233 34.74 7.50 -14.49
CA GLU A 233 35.16 8.59 -13.60
C GLU A 233 34.33 9.85 -13.85
N ARG A 234 34.08 10.23 -15.11
CA ARG A 234 33.27 11.40 -15.48
C ARG A 234 31.81 11.28 -15.02
N VAL A 235 31.21 10.09 -15.16
CA VAL A 235 29.83 9.85 -14.72
C VAL A 235 29.74 9.86 -13.18
N MET A 236 30.71 9.28 -12.48
CA MET A 236 30.79 9.35 -11.02
C MET A 236 30.97 10.79 -10.52
N ASP A 237 31.77 11.60 -11.19
CA ASP A 237 31.95 13.02 -10.86
C ASP A 237 30.61 13.79 -10.92
N THR A 238 29.71 13.43 -11.83
CA THR A 238 28.34 13.98 -11.88
C THR A 238 27.55 13.61 -10.62
N ALA A 239 27.70 12.40 -10.08
CA ALA A 239 27.10 12.02 -8.80
C ALA A 239 27.65 12.87 -7.65
N PHE A 240 28.98 13.03 -7.60
CA PHE A 240 29.67 13.72 -6.52
C PHE A 240 29.36 15.21 -6.47
N SER A 241 29.17 15.85 -7.62
CA SER A 241 28.77 17.26 -7.72
C SER A 241 27.28 17.48 -7.48
N SER A 242 26.43 16.46 -7.68
CA SER A 242 24.97 16.56 -7.51
C SER A 242 24.50 16.54 -6.06
N GLY A 243 25.43 16.41 -5.11
CA GLY A 243 25.10 16.44 -3.69
C GLY A 243 24.28 15.24 -3.21
N VAL A 244 24.42 14.06 -3.83
CA VAL A 244 23.81 12.83 -3.33
C VAL A 244 24.45 12.40 -2.00
N ASP A 245 23.74 11.56 -1.23
CA ASP A 245 24.25 10.99 0.02
C ASP A 245 24.77 9.56 -0.21
N ILE A 246 24.18 8.85 -1.18
CA ILE A 246 24.55 7.48 -1.55
C ILE A 246 24.77 7.39 -3.07
N LEU A 247 25.83 6.71 -3.48
CA LEU A 247 26.07 6.28 -4.86
C LEU A 247 25.95 4.75 -4.95
N LEU A 248 25.08 4.26 -5.81
CA LEU A 248 24.93 2.84 -6.11
C LEU A 248 25.41 2.56 -7.53
N THR A 249 26.41 1.70 -7.67
CA THR A 249 26.80 1.16 -8.98
C THR A 249 26.37 -0.30 -9.10
N SER A 250 26.06 -0.76 -10.29
CA SER A 250 25.83 -2.18 -10.57
C SER A 250 26.68 -2.66 -11.75
N GLY A 251 27.39 -3.77 -11.57
CA GLY A 251 28.43 -4.22 -12.52
C GLY A 251 29.81 -3.66 -12.18
N GLY A 252 30.86 -4.10 -12.89
CA GLY A 252 32.22 -3.52 -12.76
C GLY A 252 32.94 -3.79 -11.42
N VAL A 253 32.46 -4.75 -10.61
CA VAL A 253 32.93 -5.00 -9.22
C VAL A 253 33.41 -6.44 -8.99
N SER A 254 33.66 -7.21 -10.03
CA SER A 254 34.07 -8.61 -9.93
C SER A 254 35.62 -8.76 -9.89
N MET A 255 36.18 -9.57 -10.79
CA MET A 255 37.61 -9.84 -11.00
C MET A 255 38.01 -9.64 -12.47
N GLY A 256 37.19 -8.96 -13.26
CA GLY A 256 37.47 -8.62 -14.66
C GLY A 256 38.61 -7.62 -14.75
N ASP A 257 39.33 -7.67 -15.87
CA ASP A 257 40.37 -6.72 -16.24
C ASP A 257 39.83 -5.29 -16.46
N LYS A 258 38.54 -5.16 -16.78
CA LYS A 258 37.83 -3.88 -16.90
C LYS A 258 36.96 -3.49 -15.70
N ASP A 259 37.13 -4.12 -14.54
CA ASP A 259 36.36 -3.77 -13.34
C ASP A 259 36.92 -2.51 -12.65
N PHE A 260 36.58 -1.33 -13.19
CA PHE A 260 37.15 -0.05 -12.75
C PHE A 260 36.48 0.56 -11.51
N VAL A 261 35.34 0.04 -11.04
CA VAL A 261 34.60 0.62 -9.90
C VAL A 261 35.45 0.62 -8.62
N LYS A 262 36.13 -0.49 -8.30
CA LYS A 262 36.94 -0.59 -7.06
C LYS A 262 38.16 0.34 -7.09
N PRO A 263 38.98 0.36 -8.16
CA PRO A 263 40.06 1.35 -8.29
C PRO A 263 39.58 2.80 -8.16
N LEU A 264 38.46 3.15 -8.81
CA LEU A 264 37.93 4.52 -8.76
C LEU A 264 37.44 4.91 -7.36
N PHE A 265 36.76 4.01 -6.64
CA PHE A 265 36.41 4.24 -5.24
C PHE A 265 37.64 4.45 -4.36
N GLY A 266 38.70 3.65 -4.55
CA GLY A 266 39.95 3.79 -3.82
C GLY A 266 40.71 5.09 -4.13
N LYS A 267 40.62 5.60 -5.37
CA LYS A 267 41.22 6.88 -5.78
C LYS A 267 40.53 8.07 -5.12
N ARG A 268 39.23 7.98 -4.85
CA ARG A 268 38.39 9.10 -4.38
C ARG A 268 37.99 9.00 -2.90
N GLY A 269 38.36 7.93 -2.21
CA GLY A 269 37.92 7.68 -0.85
C GLY A 269 38.52 6.42 -0.20
N THR A 270 37.84 5.92 0.81
CA THR A 270 38.26 4.74 1.57
C THR A 270 37.36 3.56 1.26
N VAL A 271 37.92 2.51 0.65
CA VAL A 271 37.23 1.23 0.44
C VAL A 271 37.37 0.39 1.71
N TYR A 272 36.25 0.13 2.38
CA TYR A 272 36.22 -0.63 3.63
C TYR A 272 36.24 -2.14 3.39
N PHE A 273 35.53 -2.60 2.37
CA PHE A 273 35.57 -4.01 1.93
C PHE A 273 35.14 -4.15 0.48
N SER A 274 35.51 -5.29 -0.11
CA SER A 274 35.16 -5.65 -1.50
C SER A 274 34.75 -7.12 -1.69
N LYS A 275 34.63 -7.87 -0.58
CA LYS A 275 34.22 -9.28 -0.56
C LYS A 275 33.48 -9.64 0.73
N VAL A 276 32.23 -10.08 0.59
CA VAL A 276 31.37 -10.53 1.70
C VAL A 276 31.10 -12.03 1.61
N CYS A 277 31.11 -12.70 2.76
CA CYS A 277 30.89 -14.14 2.90
C CYS A 277 29.40 -14.44 2.85
N MET A 278 28.84 -14.39 1.63
CA MET A 278 27.41 -14.60 1.39
C MET A 278 27.12 -15.18 0.01
N LYS A 279 25.95 -15.79 -0.12
CA LYS A 279 25.37 -16.25 -1.38
C LYS A 279 23.90 -15.84 -1.48
N PRO A 280 23.45 -15.23 -2.59
CA PRO A 280 24.26 -14.54 -3.60
C PRO A 280 24.94 -13.28 -3.00
N GLY A 281 25.81 -12.57 -3.74
CA GLY A 281 26.30 -11.24 -3.28
C GLY A 281 27.79 -11.07 -2.95
N LYS A 282 28.62 -12.12 -3.10
CA LYS A 282 30.06 -12.08 -2.74
C LYS A 282 30.84 -10.81 -3.12
N PRO A 283 30.74 -10.25 -4.35
CA PRO A 283 31.61 -9.15 -4.77
C PRO A 283 31.12 -7.75 -4.33
N LEU A 284 30.18 -7.65 -3.38
CA LEU A 284 29.76 -6.38 -2.82
C LEU A 284 30.98 -5.57 -2.34
N THR A 285 31.03 -4.31 -2.78
CA THR A 285 32.04 -3.33 -2.36
C THR A 285 31.38 -2.17 -1.65
N PHE A 286 31.98 -1.69 -0.57
CA PHE A 286 31.54 -0.50 0.16
C PHE A 286 32.71 0.45 0.36
N ALA A 287 32.47 1.73 0.09
CA ALA A 287 33.43 2.80 0.25
C ALA A 287 32.78 4.09 0.77
N GLU A 288 33.58 4.94 1.39
CA GLU A 288 33.23 6.32 1.71
C GLU A 288 34.04 7.24 0.81
N ILE A 289 33.36 8.06 0.01
CA ILE A 289 33.96 8.99 -0.94
C ILE A 289 33.93 10.39 -0.35
N ASN A 290 35.05 11.10 -0.46
CA ASN A 290 35.15 12.49 -0.02
C ASN A 290 34.90 13.42 -1.21
N SER A 291 33.71 14.02 -1.30
CA SER A 291 33.42 15.02 -2.33
C SER A 291 34.04 16.36 -1.94
N LYS A 292 35.00 16.84 -2.74
CA LYS A 292 35.49 18.21 -2.66
C LYS A 292 34.44 19.13 -3.28
N LEU A 293 33.55 19.68 -2.46
CA LEU A 293 32.78 20.86 -2.86
C LEU A 293 33.75 22.07 -2.93
N ALA A 294 33.42 23.08 -3.74
CA ALA A 294 34.25 24.25 -4.01
C ALA A 294 34.94 24.84 -2.76
N GLU A 295 36.07 25.54 -2.95
CA GLU A 295 37.13 25.90 -1.99
C GLU A 295 36.74 26.47 -0.59
N ASN A 296 35.44 26.68 -0.30
CA ASN A 296 34.93 27.19 0.97
C ASN A 296 33.85 26.30 1.64
N MET A 297 33.71 25.03 1.26
CA MET A 297 32.73 24.10 1.86
C MET A 297 33.40 22.87 2.48
N VAL A 298 32.96 22.48 3.69
CA VAL A 298 33.35 21.20 4.30
C VAL A 298 32.91 20.07 3.36
N GLY A 299 33.87 19.24 2.91
CA GLY A 299 33.62 18.18 1.94
C GLY A 299 32.50 17.25 2.40
N LYS A 300 31.55 16.97 1.50
CA LYS A 300 30.42 16.08 1.79
C LYS A 300 30.86 14.63 1.60
N LYS A 301 30.62 13.79 2.60
CA LYS A 301 30.84 12.34 2.54
C LYS A 301 29.72 11.69 1.74
N ILE A 302 30.09 10.81 0.80
CA ILE A 302 29.15 10.03 -0.01
C ILE A 302 29.41 8.55 0.24
N LEU A 303 28.38 7.80 0.60
CA LEU A 303 28.47 6.36 0.78
C LEU A 303 28.32 5.67 -0.58
N ALA A 304 29.34 4.96 -1.02
CA ALA A 304 29.36 4.30 -2.32
C ALA A 304 29.25 2.78 -2.16
N PHE A 305 28.27 2.17 -2.82
CA PHE A 305 28.07 0.72 -2.87
C PHE A 305 28.27 0.24 -4.30
N GLY A 306 29.28 -0.61 -4.48
CA GLY A 306 29.50 -1.37 -5.69
C GLY A 306 28.71 -2.67 -5.63
N LEU A 307 27.49 -2.66 -6.16
CA LEU A 307 26.59 -3.81 -6.17
C LEU A 307 27.00 -4.83 -7.25
N PRO A 308 26.88 -6.14 -6.98
CA PRO A 308 27.19 -7.16 -7.97
C PRO A 308 26.33 -7.05 -9.24
N GLY A 309 26.89 -7.28 -10.43
CA GLY A 309 26.16 -7.19 -11.70
C GLY A 309 25.06 -8.25 -11.91
N ASN A 310 25.15 -9.40 -11.23
CA ASN A 310 24.08 -10.42 -11.29
C ASN A 310 22.79 -9.91 -10.61
N PRO A 311 21.62 -9.89 -11.27
CA PRO A 311 20.43 -9.20 -10.77
C PRO A 311 19.97 -9.59 -9.37
N VAL A 312 19.94 -10.89 -9.06
CA VAL A 312 19.54 -11.32 -7.72
C VAL A 312 20.56 -10.87 -6.67
N SER A 313 21.85 -10.98 -6.99
CA SER A 313 22.91 -10.52 -6.08
C SER A 313 22.79 -9.03 -5.80
N CYS A 314 22.49 -8.24 -6.84
CA CYS A 314 22.29 -6.80 -6.75
C CYS A 314 21.18 -6.47 -5.75
N LEU A 315 19.98 -7.04 -5.94
CA LEU A 315 18.82 -6.75 -5.10
C LEU A 315 18.96 -7.31 -3.67
N VAL A 316 19.57 -8.48 -3.50
CA VAL A 316 19.87 -9.04 -2.16
C VAL A 316 20.84 -8.14 -1.40
N CYS A 317 21.91 -7.66 -2.05
CA CYS A 317 22.83 -6.71 -1.42
C CYS A 317 22.15 -5.36 -1.11
N PHE A 318 21.27 -4.88 -1.98
CA PHE A 318 20.48 -3.68 -1.72
C PHE A 318 19.66 -3.83 -0.43
N HIS A 319 18.91 -4.91 -0.28
CA HIS A 319 18.11 -5.13 0.94
C HIS A 319 18.96 -5.32 2.19
N LEU A 320 20.05 -6.09 2.12
CA LEU A 320 20.83 -6.42 3.32
C LEU A 320 21.72 -5.27 3.81
N PHE A 321 22.17 -4.39 2.92
CA PHE A 321 23.15 -3.35 3.26
C PHE A 321 22.65 -1.94 2.99
N VAL A 322 22.04 -1.70 1.83
CA VAL A 322 21.62 -0.35 1.43
C VAL A 322 20.36 0.08 2.18
N VAL A 323 19.36 -0.80 2.34
CA VAL A 323 18.13 -0.45 3.08
C VAL A 323 18.41 -0.08 4.55
N PRO A 324 19.18 -0.84 5.34
CA PRO A 324 19.56 -0.41 6.68
C PRO A 324 20.35 0.90 6.69
N THR A 325 21.21 1.12 5.69
CA THR A 325 21.95 2.38 5.55
C THR A 325 20.99 3.55 5.33
N ILE A 326 20.03 3.41 4.41
CA ILE A 326 19.00 4.41 4.14
C ILE A 326 18.24 4.75 5.43
N ARG A 327 17.78 3.73 6.15
CA ARG A 327 17.06 3.88 7.41
C ARG A 327 17.90 4.60 8.46
N HIS A 328 19.17 4.23 8.60
CA HIS A 328 20.09 4.87 9.54
C HIS A 328 20.33 6.36 9.21
N LEU A 329 20.58 6.67 7.93
CA LEU A 329 20.72 8.06 7.46
C LEU A 329 19.45 8.87 7.70
N ALA A 330 18.28 8.27 7.44
CA ALA A 330 16.96 8.84 7.68
C ALA A 330 16.52 8.82 9.15
N GLY A 331 17.41 8.40 10.06
CA GLY A 331 17.20 8.54 11.49
C GLY A 331 16.40 7.45 12.19
N TRP A 332 16.21 6.29 11.59
CA TRP A 332 15.55 5.19 12.26
C TRP A 332 16.36 4.73 13.47
N VAL A 333 15.72 4.64 14.64
CA VAL A 333 16.34 4.12 15.87
C VAL A 333 16.81 2.68 15.67
N ASN A 334 16.01 1.86 15.00
CA ASN A 334 16.40 0.52 14.57
C ASN A 334 16.37 0.42 13.03
N PRO A 335 17.53 0.48 12.36
CA PRO A 335 17.60 0.40 10.90
C PRO A 335 17.47 -1.03 10.35
N HIS A 336 17.52 -2.05 11.20
CA HIS A 336 17.56 -3.44 10.74
C HIS A 336 16.22 -3.87 10.10
N LEU A 337 16.32 -4.80 9.13
CA LEU A 337 15.15 -5.50 8.61
C LEU A 337 14.58 -6.45 9.67
N VAL A 338 13.26 -6.63 9.64
CA VAL A 338 12.55 -7.52 10.56
C VAL A 338 13.01 -8.95 10.30
N ARG A 339 13.34 -9.67 11.38
CA ARG A 339 13.66 -11.09 11.35
C ARG A 339 12.60 -11.88 12.09
N VAL A 340 12.13 -12.94 11.45
CA VAL A 340 11.20 -13.91 12.05
C VAL A 340 11.82 -15.31 11.98
N ARG A 341 11.28 -16.26 12.74
CA ARG A 341 11.57 -17.68 12.50
C ARG A 341 10.46 -18.26 11.65
N ALA A 342 10.82 -18.94 10.57
CA ALA A 342 9.88 -19.61 9.68
C ALA A 342 10.25 -21.10 9.53
N ARG A 343 9.24 -21.97 9.49
CA ARG A 343 9.43 -23.41 9.25
C ARG A 343 9.44 -23.72 7.77
N LEU A 344 10.43 -24.50 7.35
CA LEU A 344 10.55 -24.95 5.96
C LEU A 344 9.38 -25.86 5.58
N TYR A 345 8.64 -25.51 4.52
CA TYR A 345 7.61 -26.39 3.98
C TYR A 345 8.21 -27.58 3.21
N GLN A 346 9.30 -27.34 2.48
CA GLN A 346 10.06 -28.35 1.73
C GLN A 346 11.51 -28.43 2.21
N PRO A 347 12.18 -29.58 2.03
CA PRO A 347 13.61 -29.67 2.32
C PRO A 347 14.43 -28.74 1.42
N LEU A 348 15.48 -28.11 1.96
CA LEU A 348 16.35 -27.19 1.24
C LEU A 348 17.81 -27.60 1.35
N ARG A 349 18.53 -27.59 0.22
CA ARG A 349 19.97 -27.82 0.19
C ARG A 349 20.72 -26.54 0.53
N THR A 350 21.64 -26.64 1.49
CA THR A 350 22.50 -25.55 1.94
C THR A 350 23.80 -25.52 1.15
N ASP A 351 24.39 -24.34 1.05
CA ASP A 351 25.70 -24.16 0.43
C ASP A 351 26.81 -24.63 1.40
N PRO A 352 27.85 -25.32 0.91
CA PRO A 352 28.94 -25.81 1.76
C PRO A 352 29.98 -24.73 2.12
N VAL A 353 29.96 -23.55 1.47
CA VAL A 353 31.03 -22.56 1.60
C VAL A 353 30.57 -21.26 2.24
N ARG A 354 29.34 -20.79 1.93
CA ARG A 354 28.86 -19.46 2.35
C ARG A 354 27.42 -19.51 2.84
N PRO A 355 27.03 -18.68 3.82
CA PRO A 355 25.64 -18.58 4.21
C PRO A 355 24.80 -18.13 2.99
N GLU A 356 23.66 -18.77 2.80
CA GLU A 356 22.77 -18.48 1.67
C GLU A 356 21.57 -17.68 2.13
N TYR A 357 21.35 -16.53 1.49
CA TYR A 357 20.15 -15.71 1.59
C TYR A 357 19.17 -16.19 0.52
N HIS A 358 18.43 -17.23 0.90
CA HIS A 358 17.57 -17.99 0.00
C HIS A 358 16.22 -17.27 -0.16
N ARG A 359 15.83 -16.98 -1.40
CA ARG A 359 14.56 -16.29 -1.65
C ARG A 359 13.40 -17.22 -1.37
N ALA A 360 12.46 -16.74 -0.58
CA ALA A 360 11.31 -17.51 -0.19
C ALA A 360 10.06 -16.63 -0.06
N VAL A 361 8.93 -17.32 -0.09
CA VAL A 361 7.64 -16.78 0.33
C VAL A 361 7.42 -17.25 1.76
N VAL A 362 7.24 -16.32 2.69
CA VAL A 362 6.85 -16.54 4.07
C VAL A 362 5.39 -16.17 4.21
N ARG A 363 4.61 -17.04 4.87
CA ARG A 363 3.20 -16.80 5.18
C ARG A 363 2.89 -17.25 6.60
N TRP A 364 1.84 -16.69 7.18
CA TRP A 364 1.35 -17.12 8.49
C TRP A 364 0.37 -18.28 8.33
N GLU A 365 0.56 -19.33 9.11
CA GLU A 365 -0.30 -20.51 9.15
C GLU A 365 -0.84 -20.71 10.57
N VAL A 366 -2.09 -21.19 10.67
CA VAL A 366 -2.69 -21.55 11.97
C VAL A 366 -2.00 -22.78 12.59
N ASN A 367 -1.36 -23.59 11.76
CA ASN A 367 -0.47 -24.68 12.16
C ASN A 367 0.76 -24.69 11.25
N ASP A 368 1.92 -24.38 11.82
CA ASP A 368 3.20 -24.31 11.11
C ASP A 368 3.85 -25.69 10.84
N GLY A 369 3.14 -26.78 11.15
CA GLY A 369 3.61 -28.15 11.12
C GLY A 369 4.10 -28.67 12.48
N SER A 370 4.14 -27.83 13.52
CA SER A 370 4.47 -28.23 14.90
C SER A 370 3.25 -28.35 15.83
N GLY A 371 2.04 -28.14 15.30
CA GLY A 371 0.81 -28.09 16.10
C GLY A 371 0.50 -26.70 16.66
N ASN A 372 1.29 -25.68 16.33
CA ASN A 372 1.13 -24.30 16.78
C ASN A 372 1.05 -23.33 15.59
N PRO A 373 0.41 -22.16 15.73
CA PRO A 373 0.43 -21.14 14.69
C PRO A 373 1.84 -20.55 14.54
N GLY A 374 2.22 -20.21 13.31
CA GLY A 374 3.55 -19.68 13.04
C GLY A 374 3.82 -19.42 11.56
N PHE A 375 4.99 -18.87 11.27
CA PHE A 375 5.42 -18.63 9.91
C PHE A 375 5.90 -19.92 9.24
N VAL A 376 5.39 -20.18 8.05
CA VAL A 376 5.85 -21.24 7.15
C VAL A 376 6.47 -20.61 5.92
N THR A 377 7.45 -21.28 5.32
CA THR A 377 8.15 -20.75 4.17
C THR A 377 8.33 -21.74 3.03
N GLU A 378 8.17 -21.24 1.81
CA GLU A 378 8.41 -21.95 0.57
C GLU A 378 9.49 -21.27 -0.27
N SER A 379 10.46 -22.05 -0.76
CA SER A 379 11.44 -21.59 -1.74
C SER A 379 10.78 -21.11 -3.03
N THR A 380 11.31 -20.05 -3.63
CA THR A 380 10.93 -19.59 -4.98
C THR A 380 11.53 -20.43 -6.10
N GLY A 381 11.98 -21.66 -5.82
CA GLY A 381 12.60 -22.58 -6.77
C GLY A 381 14.08 -22.31 -7.00
N HIS A 382 14.55 -22.39 -8.25
CA HIS A 382 15.98 -22.27 -8.58
C HIS A 382 16.58 -20.92 -8.17
N GLN A 383 17.68 -20.99 -7.40
CA GLN A 383 18.30 -19.85 -6.72
C GLN A 383 19.53 -19.25 -7.41
N MET A 384 19.77 -19.56 -8.68
CA MET A 384 20.91 -19.00 -9.42
C MET A 384 20.90 -17.46 -9.39
N SER A 385 22.07 -16.83 -9.19
CA SER A 385 22.16 -15.39 -8.96
C SER A 385 21.80 -14.51 -10.16
N SER A 386 21.83 -15.08 -11.36
CA SER A 386 21.38 -14.41 -12.59
C SER A 386 19.86 -14.51 -12.80
N ARG A 387 19.18 -15.42 -12.09
CA ARG A 387 17.75 -15.72 -12.29
C ARG A 387 16.87 -14.79 -11.47
N LEU A 388 16.60 -13.59 -12.00
CA LEU A 388 15.76 -12.58 -11.35
C LEU A 388 14.34 -13.09 -11.02
N LEU A 389 13.81 -14.07 -11.77
CA LEU A 389 12.52 -14.71 -11.47
C LEU A 389 12.41 -15.28 -10.05
N SER A 390 13.53 -15.59 -9.39
CA SER A 390 13.52 -15.99 -7.97
C SER A 390 13.13 -14.86 -7.01
N MET A 391 13.15 -13.59 -7.44
CA MET A 391 12.72 -12.45 -6.63
C MET A 391 11.23 -12.10 -6.82
N LYS A 392 10.57 -12.53 -7.92
CA LYS A 392 9.25 -12.04 -8.37
C LYS A 392 8.15 -12.11 -7.29
N THR A 393 8.17 -13.13 -6.43
CA THR A 393 7.18 -13.34 -5.37
C THR A 393 7.81 -13.42 -3.99
N ALA A 394 9.15 -13.26 -3.90
CA ALA A 394 9.84 -13.39 -2.63
C ALA A 394 9.48 -12.20 -1.74
N ASN A 395 9.04 -12.48 -0.52
CA ASN A 395 8.85 -11.48 0.54
C ASN A 395 9.88 -11.63 1.66
N ALA A 396 10.69 -12.69 1.61
CA ALA A 396 11.70 -12.98 2.62
C ALA A 396 12.99 -13.60 2.05
N LEU A 397 14.09 -13.38 2.77
CA LEU A 397 15.37 -14.06 2.60
C LEU A 397 15.60 -14.99 3.78
N LEU A 398 15.60 -16.30 3.56
CA LEU A 398 15.98 -17.27 4.58
C LEU A 398 17.48 -17.22 4.81
N GLU A 399 17.90 -17.17 6.07
CA GLU A 399 19.31 -17.16 6.46
C GLU A 399 19.77 -18.61 6.65
N LEU A 400 20.19 -19.26 5.56
CA LEU A 400 20.60 -20.66 5.58
C LEU A 400 22.08 -20.80 5.99
N PRO A 401 22.40 -21.71 6.92
CA PRO A 401 23.76 -21.87 7.44
C PRO A 401 24.70 -22.57 6.45
N VAL A 402 26.01 -22.47 6.71
CA VAL A 402 27.06 -23.18 5.99
C VAL A 402 27.15 -24.63 6.48
N LYS A 403 26.46 -25.55 5.81
CA LYS A 403 26.49 -26.99 6.16
C LYS A 403 26.79 -27.91 4.97
N GLY A 404 26.47 -27.52 3.74
CA GLY A 404 26.64 -28.36 2.55
C GLY A 404 25.67 -29.56 2.44
N GLY A 405 24.69 -29.65 3.34
CA GLY A 405 23.71 -30.73 3.42
C GLY A 405 22.27 -30.26 3.15
N VAL A 406 21.30 -31.14 3.39
CA VAL A 406 19.86 -30.83 3.26
C VAL A 406 19.28 -30.52 4.64
N LEU A 407 18.61 -29.36 4.76
CA LEU A 407 17.70 -29.08 5.87
C LEU A 407 16.36 -29.75 5.57
N ALA A 408 15.85 -30.54 6.51
CA ALA A 408 14.57 -31.21 6.35
C ALA A 408 13.39 -30.23 6.40
N ALA A 409 12.26 -30.59 5.78
CA ALA A 409 10.99 -29.92 6.01
C ALA A 409 10.64 -29.91 7.52
N GLY A 410 9.93 -28.89 7.97
CA GLY A 410 9.62 -28.63 9.38
C GLY A 410 10.74 -27.96 10.19
N THR A 411 11.97 -27.91 9.65
CA THR A 411 13.10 -27.21 10.30
C THR A 411 12.80 -25.72 10.41
N SER A 412 12.99 -25.13 11.59
CA SER A 412 12.86 -23.68 11.79
C SER A 412 14.16 -22.96 11.40
N VAL A 413 14.05 -21.95 10.53
CA VAL A 413 15.17 -21.12 10.07
C VAL A 413 14.86 -19.64 10.27
N PRO A 414 15.87 -18.77 10.48
CA PRO A 414 15.65 -17.33 10.46
C PRO A 414 15.29 -16.86 9.04
N ALA A 415 14.39 -15.88 8.96
CA ALA A 415 13.94 -15.27 7.72
C ALA A 415 13.92 -13.74 7.88
N ILE A 416 14.63 -13.04 7.00
CA ILE A 416 14.60 -11.59 6.89
C ILE A 416 13.43 -11.19 6.01
N ILE A 417 12.50 -10.42 6.56
CA ILE A 417 11.35 -9.88 5.84
C ILE A 417 11.76 -8.57 5.17
N PHE A 418 11.55 -8.47 3.86
CA PHE A 418 11.94 -7.29 3.08
C PHE A 418 10.80 -6.65 2.28
N SER A 419 9.59 -7.23 2.31
CA SER A 419 8.36 -6.61 1.83
C SER A 419 7.37 -6.40 2.98
N ASP A 420 6.32 -5.61 2.74
CA ASP A 420 5.23 -5.45 3.71
C ASP A 420 4.49 -6.78 3.93
N LEU A 421 4.22 -7.10 5.20
CA LEU A 421 3.46 -8.28 5.63
C LEU A 421 2.00 -7.95 5.97
N SER A 422 1.59 -6.68 5.91
CA SER A 422 0.20 -6.26 6.15
C SER A 422 -0.80 -6.99 5.25
N GLY A 423 -0.39 -7.42 4.06
CA GLY A 423 -1.20 -8.21 3.11
C GLY A 423 -1.01 -9.73 3.15
N THR A 424 -0.26 -10.30 4.11
CA THR A 424 -0.03 -11.76 4.14
C THR A 424 -1.27 -12.49 4.66
N ALA A 425 -2.01 -13.13 3.77
CA ALA A 425 -3.19 -13.93 4.10
C ALA A 425 -2.86 -15.09 5.06
N ILE A 426 -3.72 -15.32 6.05
CA ILE A 426 -3.70 -16.51 6.91
C ILE A 426 -4.18 -17.69 6.08
N ALA A 427 -3.29 -18.64 5.79
CA ALA A 427 -3.71 -19.86 5.12
C ALA A 427 -4.44 -20.79 6.11
N LYS A 428 -5.59 -21.33 5.67
CA LYS A 428 -6.39 -22.30 6.42
C LYS A 428 -5.85 -23.71 6.11
N SER A 429 -5.34 -24.37 7.13
CA SER A 429 -4.87 -25.77 7.14
C SER A 429 -5.87 -26.74 6.50
N SER A 430 -5.49 -27.41 5.41
CA SER A 430 -6.14 -28.63 4.91
C SER A 430 -5.27 -29.86 5.22
N LEU A 431 -5.86 -30.82 5.91
CA LEU A 431 -5.25 -32.08 6.36
C LEU A 431 -4.83 -32.99 5.19
N MET A 432 -3.73 -33.72 5.40
CA MET A 432 -3.14 -34.67 4.45
C MET A 432 -3.95 -35.97 4.29
N SER A 433 -3.91 -36.53 3.08
CA SER A 433 -3.93 -37.98 2.82
C SER A 433 -3.16 -38.29 1.52
N ASP A 434 -2.19 -39.19 1.60
CA ASP A 434 -1.23 -39.63 0.57
C ASP A 434 -1.65 -41.04 0.03
N PRO A 435 -0.87 -41.76 -0.82
CA PRO A 435 -0.82 -41.72 -2.29
C PRO A 435 -1.16 -43.07 -2.99
N THR A 436 -1.39 -43.09 -4.32
CA THR A 436 -0.93 -44.17 -5.25
C THR A 436 -1.29 -43.93 -6.75
N PHE A 437 -0.24 -43.86 -7.60
CA PHE A 437 0.01 -44.39 -8.99
C PHE A 437 -1.04 -44.37 -10.14
N PRO A 438 -0.67 -44.60 -11.43
CA PRO A 438 0.56 -44.30 -12.20
C PRO A 438 0.30 -43.59 -13.57
N LEU A 439 1.39 -43.17 -14.22
CA LEU A 439 1.49 -42.63 -15.59
C LEU A 439 0.99 -43.61 -16.69
N GLN A 440 0.41 -43.04 -17.77
CA GLN A 440 0.53 -43.61 -19.12
C GLN A 440 0.65 -42.53 -20.21
N LYS A 441 1.44 -42.90 -21.23
CA LYS A 441 1.95 -42.16 -22.38
C LYS A 441 0.93 -41.99 -23.53
N ASP A 442 1.40 -41.25 -24.54
CA ASP A 442 1.01 -41.18 -25.96
C ASP A 442 0.10 -40.01 -26.31
N SER A 443 0.26 -39.27 -27.41
CA SER A 443 1.21 -39.33 -28.52
C SER A 443 1.18 -37.98 -29.29
N SER A 444 2.18 -37.80 -30.15
CA SER A 444 2.44 -36.74 -31.14
C SER A 444 1.25 -36.10 -31.85
N ILE A 445 1.25 -34.76 -31.94
CA ILE A 445 0.71 -34.00 -33.08
C ILE A 445 1.65 -32.82 -33.38
N GLU A 446 2.38 -32.89 -34.49
CA GLU A 446 2.92 -31.71 -35.18
C GLU A 446 1.77 -30.86 -35.73
N VAL A 447 1.95 -29.54 -35.83
CA VAL A 447 1.68 -28.72 -37.03
C VAL A 447 1.50 -27.23 -36.70
N THR A 448 2.40 -26.44 -37.30
CA THR A 448 2.31 -25.04 -37.76
C THR A 448 2.22 -23.89 -36.76
N THR A 449 3.32 -23.13 -36.76
CA THR A 449 3.41 -21.68 -36.77
C THR A 449 2.22 -20.99 -37.45
N ARG A 450 1.43 -20.22 -36.69
CA ARG A 450 0.70 -19.05 -37.20
C ARG A 450 0.71 -17.94 -36.16
N GLU A 451 1.11 -16.77 -36.65
CA GLU A 451 1.25 -15.48 -36.00
C GLU A 451 -0.03 -15.07 -35.26
N SER A 452 0.09 -14.62 -34.01
CA SER A 452 -1.01 -13.94 -33.31
C SER A 452 -0.77 -12.43 -33.33
N PHE A 453 -1.63 -11.74 -34.07
CA PHE A 453 -1.77 -10.28 -34.07
C PHE A 453 -1.98 -9.76 -32.66
N ASP A 454 -1.04 -8.95 -32.17
CA ASP A 454 -1.18 -8.19 -30.93
C ASP A 454 -2.10 -7.00 -31.22
N SER A 455 -3.33 -7.02 -30.71
CA SER A 455 -4.29 -5.92 -30.95
C SER A 455 -4.48 -5.11 -29.66
N GLU A 456 -3.90 -3.90 -29.66
CA GLU A 456 -3.97 -2.93 -28.56
C GLU A 456 -5.44 -2.47 -28.35
N PHE A 457 -5.90 -2.34 -27.09
CA PHE A 457 -7.24 -1.82 -26.76
C PHE A 457 -7.19 -0.30 -26.48
N LYS A 458 -8.10 0.47 -27.09
CA LYS A 458 -8.20 1.92 -26.90
C LYS A 458 -9.14 2.25 -25.74
N VAL A 459 -8.65 2.98 -24.75
CA VAL A 459 -9.43 3.39 -23.56
C VAL A 459 -9.62 4.91 -23.56
N ALA A 460 -10.82 5.37 -23.21
CA ALA A 460 -11.10 6.77 -22.94
C ALA A 460 -11.62 6.97 -21.51
N ILE A 461 -11.24 8.09 -20.89
CA ILE A 461 -11.58 8.39 -19.50
C ILE A 461 -12.27 9.76 -19.43
N LEU A 462 -13.50 9.79 -18.90
CA LEU A 462 -14.30 11.00 -18.74
C LEU A 462 -14.47 11.33 -17.26
N THR A 463 -13.87 12.42 -16.79
CA THR A 463 -14.17 12.95 -15.46
C THR A 463 -15.45 13.79 -15.54
N VAL A 464 -16.44 13.47 -14.69
CA VAL A 464 -17.71 14.19 -14.59
C VAL A 464 -17.73 14.94 -13.26
N SER A 465 -17.59 16.27 -13.32
CA SER A 465 -17.63 17.13 -12.14
C SER A 465 -17.81 18.60 -12.52
N ASP A 466 -18.84 19.24 -11.97
CA ASP A 466 -19.03 20.69 -12.06
C ASP A 466 -17.82 21.49 -11.54
N THR A 467 -17.23 21.06 -10.43
CA THR A 467 -16.07 21.73 -9.79
C THR A 467 -14.83 21.66 -10.67
N VAL A 468 -14.56 20.51 -11.29
CA VAL A 468 -13.38 20.35 -12.17
C VAL A 468 -13.63 21.05 -13.51
N ALA A 469 -14.83 20.91 -14.08
CA ALA A 469 -15.17 21.52 -15.37
C ALA A 469 -15.19 23.06 -15.32
N SER A 470 -15.51 23.65 -14.17
CA SER A 470 -15.43 25.10 -13.95
C SER A 470 -14.02 25.61 -13.62
N GLY A 471 -13.05 24.70 -13.39
CA GLY A 471 -11.70 25.04 -12.96
C GLY A 471 -11.57 25.39 -11.47
N ALA A 472 -12.65 25.22 -10.70
CA ALA A 472 -12.67 25.53 -9.26
C ALA A 472 -11.96 24.47 -8.40
N GLY A 473 -11.59 23.31 -8.95
CA GLY A 473 -10.83 22.28 -8.25
C GLY A 473 -10.07 21.35 -9.20
N PRO A 474 -9.00 20.69 -8.73
CA PRO A 474 -8.18 19.83 -9.57
C PRO A 474 -8.84 18.48 -9.85
N ASP A 475 -8.65 17.95 -11.06
CA ASP A 475 -9.02 16.56 -11.36
C ASP A 475 -8.05 15.60 -10.68
N ARG A 476 -8.51 14.88 -9.67
CA ARG A 476 -7.74 13.84 -8.97
C ARG A 476 -8.05 12.43 -9.47
N SER A 477 -9.24 12.22 -10.02
CA SER A 477 -9.75 10.90 -10.37
C SER A 477 -9.33 10.51 -11.78
N GLY A 478 -9.33 11.45 -12.73
CA GLY A 478 -8.85 11.25 -14.08
C GLY A 478 -7.41 10.74 -14.13
N PRO A 479 -6.42 11.46 -13.55
CA PRO A 479 -5.03 11.00 -13.52
C PRO A 479 -4.84 9.64 -12.83
N LYS A 480 -5.62 9.37 -11.76
CA LYS A 480 -5.58 8.09 -11.07
C LYS A 480 -6.11 6.96 -11.94
N ALA A 481 -7.22 7.15 -12.65
CA ALA A 481 -7.77 6.18 -13.59
C ALA A 481 -6.78 5.90 -14.74
N VAL A 482 -6.14 6.94 -15.29
CA VAL A 482 -5.08 6.79 -16.30
C VAL A 482 -3.94 5.92 -15.77
N SER A 483 -3.46 6.21 -14.55
CA SER A 483 -2.40 5.44 -13.90
C SER A 483 -2.81 3.97 -13.74
N VAL A 484 -4.04 3.70 -13.30
CA VAL A 484 -4.53 2.33 -13.05
C VAL A 484 -4.67 1.53 -14.35
N VAL A 485 -5.23 2.13 -15.40
CA VAL A 485 -5.35 1.50 -16.73
C VAL A 485 -3.96 1.22 -17.30
N ASN A 486 -3.04 2.18 -17.25
CA ASN A 486 -1.68 2.01 -17.77
C ASN A 486 -0.90 0.95 -16.97
N SER A 487 -0.98 0.95 -15.64
CA SER A 487 -0.34 -0.09 -14.81
C SER A 487 -0.93 -1.48 -15.03
N SER A 488 -2.16 -1.56 -15.54
CA SER A 488 -2.86 -2.81 -15.83
C SER A 488 -2.91 -3.14 -17.32
N SER A 489 -2.16 -2.43 -18.16
CA SER A 489 -2.24 -2.52 -19.63
C SER A 489 -2.06 -3.96 -20.13
N GLU A 490 -1.03 -4.68 -19.65
CA GLU A 490 -0.78 -6.09 -20.01
C GLU A 490 -1.96 -7.01 -19.61
N LYS A 491 -2.50 -6.81 -18.40
CA LYS A 491 -3.64 -7.58 -17.87
C LYS A 491 -4.91 -7.31 -18.66
N LEU A 492 -5.06 -6.11 -19.23
CA LEU A 492 -6.17 -5.73 -20.10
C LEU A 492 -5.93 -6.10 -21.57
N GLY A 493 -4.80 -6.72 -21.93
CA GLY A 493 -4.47 -7.11 -23.30
C GLY A 493 -3.88 -5.98 -24.13
N GLY A 494 -2.99 -5.18 -23.54
CA GLY A 494 -2.37 -4.03 -24.19
C GLY A 494 -3.33 -2.85 -24.25
N ALA A 495 -4.07 -2.56 -23.18
CA ALA A 495 -4.95 -1.39 -23.18
C ALA A 495 -4.16 -0.09 -23.01
N ARG A 496 -4.45 0.93 -23.83
CA ARG A 496 -3.84 2.25 -23.76
C ARG A 496 -4.90 3.34 -23.68
N VAL A 497 -4.70 4.28 -22.77
CA VAL A 497 -5.55 5.49 -22.72
C VAL A 497 -5.20 6.38 -23.91
N VAL A 498 -6.18 6.62 -24.79
CA VAL A 498 -6.01 7.43 -26.01
C VAL A 498 -6.63 8.82 -25.89
N SER A 499 -7.61 8.98 -24.99
CA SER A 499 -8.35 10.23 -24.80
C SER A 499 -8.73 10.40 -23.33
N THR A 500 -8.68 11.65 -22.86
CA THR A 500 -9.24 12.06 -21.56
C THR A 500 -10.04 13.34 -21.77
N ALA A 501 -11.10 13.55 -21.00
CA ALA A 501 -11.86 14.80 -21.00
C ALA A 501 -12.51 15.03 -19.64
N VAL A 502 -12.87 16.28 -19.39
CA VAL A 502 -13.67 16.70 -18.23
C VAL A 502 -14.95 17.36 -18.73
N VAL A 503 -16.09 16.98 -18.16
CA VAL A 503 -17.39 17.60 -18.43
C VAL A 503 -18.11 17.92 -17.12
N PRO A 504 -18.96 18.96 -17.07
CA PRO A 504 -19.82 19.18 -15.92
C PRO A 504 -20.90 18.10 -15.84
N ASP A 505 -21.60 18.07 -14.72
CA ASP A 505 -22.71 17.16 -14.43
C ASP A 505 -23.96 17.56 -15.25
N ASP A 506 -23.89 17.31 -16.56
CA ASP A 506 -24.89 17.65 -17.56
C ASP A 506 -25.11 16.47 -18.51
N VAL A 507 -26.36 16.01 -18.61
CA VAL A 507 -26.73 14.82 -19.38
C VAL A 507 -26.29 14.93 -20.84
N ASN A 508 -26.50 16.07 -21.49
CA ASN A 508 -26.18 16.23 -22.91
C ASN A 508 -24.67 16.25 -23.15
N LYS A 509 -23.90 16.92 -22.29
CA LYS A 509 -22.43 16.97 -22.41
C LYS A 509 -21.79 15.60 -22.18
N ILE A 510 -22.27 14.85 -21.18
CA ILE A 510 -21.82 13.48 -20.93
C ILE A 510 -22.17 12.61 -22.14
N LYS A 511 -23.42 12.67 -22.63
CA LYS A 511 -23.86 11.90 -23.80
C LYS A 511 -23.03 12.19 -25.05
N ASN A 512 -22.77 13.46 -25.34
CA ASN A 512 -21.99 13.87 -26.49
C ASN A 512 -20.55 13.31 -26.45
N ALA A 513 -19.92 13.32 -25.27
CA ALA A 513 -18.59 12.74 -25.09
C ALA A 513 -18.60 11.22 -25.28
N LEU A 514 -19.55 10.52 -24.65
CA LEU A 514 -19.70 9.07 -24.78
C LEU A 514 -19.97 8.66 -26.22
N GLN A 515 -20.93 9.32 -26.90
CA GLN A 515 -21.26 9.06 -28.31
C GLN A 515 -20.09 9.35 -29.24
N ARG A 516 -19.37 10.46 -29.03
CA ARG A 516 -18.19 10.78 -29.85
C ARG A 516 -17.16 9.66 -29.77
N TRP A 517 -16.84 9.23 -28.56
CA TRP A 517 -15.81 8.22 -28.33
C TRP A 517 -16.23 6.82 -28.79
N SER A 518 -17.49 6.44 -28.61
CA SER A 518 -17.99 5.14 -29.06
C SER A 518 -18.23 5.08 -30.57
N ASP A 519 -18.83 6.12 -31.15
CA ASP A 519 -19.37 6.05 -32.51
C ASP A 519 -18.35 6.52 -33.55
N PHE A 520 -17.55 7.53 -33.22
CA PHE A 520 -16.61 8.16 -34.15
C PHE A 520 -15.17 7.73 -33.87
N ASP A 521 -14.68 7.90 -32.63
CA ASP A 521 -13.29 7.59 -32.29
C ASP A 521 -13.05 6.07 -32.11
N LYS A 522 -14.14 5.29 -32.06
CA LYS A 522 -14.16 3.82 -31.96
C LYS A 522 -13.23 3.31 -30.85
N VAL A 523 -13.37 3.86 -29.65
CA VAL A 523 -12.66 3.35 -28.48
C VAL A 523 -13.28 2.03 -28.00
N ASP A 524 -12.48 1.17 -27.38
CA ASP A 524 -12.92 -0.15 -26.94
C ASP A 524 -13.55 -0.11 -25.54
N LEU A 525 -13.06 0.78 -24.67
CA LEU A 525 -13.52 0.97 -23.29
C LEU A 525 -13.64 2.46 -22.96
N ILE A 526 -14.76 2.85 -22.35
CA ILE A 526 -14.96 4.17 -21.76
C ILE A 526 -15.21 4.01 -20.26
N LEU A 527 -14.43 4.74 -19.46
CA LEU A 527 -14.65 4.87 -18.02
C LEU A 527 -15.10 6.29 -17.71
N THR A 528 -16.25 6.44 -17.07
CA THR A 528 -16.65 7.74 -16.49
C THR A 528 -16.37 7.75 -15.00
N LEU A 529 -15.97 8.90 -14.47
CA LEU A 529 -15.58 9.07 -13.07
C LEU A 529 -16.42 10.19 -12.44
N GLY A 530 -17.33 9.84 -11.54
CA GLY A 530 -18.19 10.82 -10.86
C GLY A 530 -19.61 10.93 -11.42
N GLY A 531 -20.44 11.70 -10.71
CA GLY A 531 -21.86 11.90 -11.04
C GLY A 531 -22.74 10.65 -10.84
N THR A 532 -22.35 9.71 -9.96
CA THR A 532 -23.09 8.45 -9.71
C THR A 532 -23.86 8.44 -8.38
N GLY A 533 -23.79 9.50 -7.57
CA GLY A 533 -24.47 9.59 -6.27
C GLY A 533 -25.98 9.83 -6.36
N PHE A 534 -26.60 10.22 -5.24
CA PHE A 534 -28.05 10.46 -5.13
C PHE A 534 -28.45 11.93 -5.31
N THR A 535 -27.50 12.85 -5.49
CA THR A 535 -27.83 14.26 -5.59
C THR A 535 -28.50 14.57 -6.92
N SER A 536 -29.25 15.67 -7.01
CA SER A 536 -29.87 16.11 -8.27
C SER A 536 -28.85 16.49 -9.35
N ARG A 537 -27.58 16.65 -8.99
CA ARG A 537 -26.48 16.86 -9.95
C ARG A 537 -25.89 15.55 -10.46
N ASP A 538 -25.97 14.45 -9.70
CA ASP A 538 -25.46 13.16 -10.14
C ASP A 538 -26.31 12.59 -11.30
N VAL A 539 -25.86 12.75 -12.55
CA VAL A 539 -26.63 12.38 -13.75
C VAL A 539 -25.91 11.46 -14.74
N THR A 540 -24.73 10.95 -14.35
CA THR A 540 -23.90 10.08 -15.21
C THR A 540 -24.60 8.76 -15.60
N PRO A 541 -25.31 8.05 -14.70
CA PRO A 541 -26.05 6.85 -15.05
C PRO A 541 -27.16 7.08 -16.06
N GLU A 542 -27.92 8.17 -15.92
CA GLU A 542 -29.00 8.58 -16.84
C GLU A 542 -28.45 8.80 -18.25
N ALA A 543 -27.37 9.59 -18.35
CA ALA A 543 -26.68 9.84 -19.61
C ALA A 543 -26.17 8.56 -20.27
N THR A 544 -25.68 7.61 -19.48
CA THR A 544 -25.13 6.34 -19.98
C THR A 544 -26.24 5.40 -20.44
N LYS A 545 -27.31 5.23 -19.65
CA LYS A 545 -28.44 4.34 -19.95
C LYS A 545 -29.17 4.70 -21.23
N GLU A 546 -29.26 5.98 -21.57
CA GLU A 546 -29.84 6.43 -22.83
C GLU A 546 -29.02 6.07 -24.08
N LEU A 547 -27.75 5.65 -23.91
CA LEU A 547 -26.82 5.40 -25.01
C LEU A 547 -26.46 3.93 -25.21
N ILE A 548 -26.48 3.14 -24.15
CA ILE A 548 -26.13 1.72 -24.21
C ILE A 548 -27.26 0.91 -24.86
N GLU A 549 -26.89 -0.05 -25.69
CA GLU A 549 -27.79 -0.97 -26.37
C GLU A 549 -28.01 -2.24 -25.54
N LYS A 550 -27.03 -2.61 -24.70
CA LYS A 550 -27.06 -3.80 -23.83
C LYS A 550 -26.46 -3.46 -22.48
N GLU A 551 -27.18 -3.73 -21.40
CA GLU A 551 -26.66 -3.56 -20.05
C GLU A 551 -25.72 -4.69 -19.63
N THR A 552 -24.77 -4.39 -18.75
CA THR A 552 -23.82 -5.35 -18.18
C THR A 552 -23.90 -5.38 -16.64
N PRO A 553 -25.07 -5.75 -16.06
CA PRO A 553 -25.31 -5.63 -14.62
C PRO A 553 -24.36 -6.46 -13.75
N GLY A 554 -23.79 -7.54 -14.28
CA GLY A 554 -22.80 -8.35 -13.55
C GLY A 554 -21.53 -7.56 -13.18
N LEU A 555 -21.10 -6.61 -14.01
CA LEU A 555 -19.96 -5.74 -13.68
C LEU A 555 -20.31 -4.81 -12.51
N LEU A 556 -21.54 -4.29 -12.50
CA LEU A 556 -22.03 -3.42 -11.42
C LEU A 556 -22.14 -4.17 -10.09
N TYR A 557 -22.61 -5.42 -10.13
CA TYR A 557 -22.70 -6.27 -8.95
C TYR A 557 -21.32 -6.50 -8.33
N VAL A 558 -20.32 -6.84 -9.13
CA VAL A 558 -18.94 -7.05 -8.65
C VAL A 558 -18.35 -5.75 -8.09
N MET A 559 -18.50 -4.62 -8.78
CA MET A 559 -18.05 -3.32 -8.27
C MET A 559 -18.70 -2.97 -6.93
N MET A 560 -20.02 -3.18 -6.81
CA MET A 560 -20.76 -2.90 -5.58
C MET A 560 -20.31 -3.82 -4.43
N GLN A 561 -20.18 -5.12 -4.70
CA GLN A 561 -19.77 -6.11 -3.71
C GLN A 561 -18.36 -5.82 -3.16
N GLU A 562 -17.40 -5.49 -4.03
CA GLU A 562 -16.04 -5.16 -3.58
C GLU A 562 -15.98 -3.80 -2.87
N SER A 563 -16.70 -2.78 -3.37
CA SER A 563 -16.72 -1.46 -2.73
C SER A 563 -17.36 -1.49 -1.33
N LEU A 564 -18.38 -2.34 -1.12
CA LEU A 564 -19.02 -2.52 0.19
C LEU A 564 -18.10 -3.14 1.25
N LYS A 565 -17.03 -3.84 0.85
CA LYS A 565 -16.00 -4.33 1.80
C LYS A 565 -15.15 -3.19 2.36
N VAL A 566 -15.06 -2.07 1.64
CA VAL A 566 -14.25 -0.90 2.01
C VAL A 566 -15.08 0.15 2.72
N THR A 567 -16.29 0.43 2.20
CA THR A 567 -17.16 1.47 2.77
C THR A 567 -18.64 1.10 2.63
N PRO A 568 -19.44 1.24 3.71
CA PRO A 568 -20.89 1.03 3.62
C PRO A 568 -21.55 2.04 2.68
N PHE A 569 -20.97 3.23 2.48
CA PHE A 569 -21.51 4.26 1.59
C PHE A 569 -21.48 3.88 0.11
N ALA A 570 -20.80 2.79 -0.28
CA ALA A 570 -20.83 2.30 -1.65
C ALA A 570 -22.25 2.00 -2.14
N MET A 571 -23.18 1.64 -1.23
CA MET A 571 -24.59 1.41 -1.55
C MET A 571 -25.30 2.65 -2.13
N LEU A 572 -24.71 3.85 -1.99
CA LEU A 572 -25.26 5.10 -2.49
C LEU A 572 -24.87 5.39 -3.96
N SER A 573 -24.17 4.46 -4.63
CA SER A 573 -23.85 4.60 -6.05
C SER A 573 -24.96 4.03 -6.94
N ARG A 574 -25.41 4.82 -7.91
CA ARG A 574 -26.39 4.45 -8.96
C ARG A 574 -25.72 4.13 -10.30
N SER A 575 -24.44 3.75 -10.30
CA SER A 575 -23.65 3.44 -11.51
C SER A 575 -24.42 2.62 -12.56
N ALA A 576 -24.14 2.90 -13.83
CA ALA A 576 -24.56 2.07 -14.96
C ALA A 576 -23.35 1.52 -15.72
N ALA A 577 -23.54 0.38 -16.39
CA ALA A 577 -22.56 -0.21 -17.28
C ALA A 577 -23.27 -0.91 -18.44
N GLY A 578 -22.71 -0.80 -19.64
CA GLY A 578 -23.30 -1.40 -20.82
C GLY A 578 -22.46 -1.21 -22.08
N ILE A 579 -22.98 -1.72 -23.18
CA ILE A 579 -22.32 -1.78 -24.48
C ILE A 579 -23.05 -0.86 -25.45
N ARG A 580 -22.29 -0.06 -26.20
CA ARG A 580 -22.76 0.72 -27.35
C ARG A 580 -21.90 0.37 -28.56
N GLY A 581 -22.49 -0.18 -29.62
CA GLY A 581 -21.73 -0.76 -30.72
C GLY A 581 -20.71 -1.80 -30.25
N SER A 582 -19.41 -1.52 -30.43
CA SER A 582 -18.28 -2.35 -29.97
C SER A 582 -17.59 -1.80 -28.71
N THR A 583 -18.14 -0.77 -28.08
CA THR A 583 -17.53 -0.08 -26.95
C THR A 583 -18.21 -0.46 -25.64
N LEU A 584 -17.42 -0.86 -24.65
CA LEU A 584 -17.88 -1.06 -23.28
C LEU A 584 -17.82 0.27 -22.51
N ILE A 585 -18.90 0.66 -21.83
CA ILE A 585 -18.99 1.88 -21.03
C ILE A 585 -19.29 1.49 -19.58
N ILE A 586 -18.51 2.02 -18.62
CA ILE A 586 -18.63 1.72 -17.19
C ILE A 586 -18.59 3.02 -16.39
N ASN A 587 -19.61 3.27 -15.55
CA ASN A 587 -19.62 4.41 -14.65
C ASN A 587 -18.97 4.07 -13.30
N MET A 588 -17.86 4.72 -12.99
CA MET A 588 -17.14 4.57 -11.74
C MET A 588 -17.38 5.75 -10.79
N PRO A 589 -17.24 5.55 -9.47
CA PRO A 589 -17.33 6.64 -8.50
C PRO A 589 -16.30 7.74 -8.75
N GLY A 590 -16.62 8.96 -8.32
CA GLY A 590 -15.74 10.13 -8.47
C GLY A 590 -14.55 10.17 -7.50
N ASN A 591 -14.41 9.21 -6.59
CA ASN A 591 -13.32 9.12 -5.63
C ASN A 591 -12.11 8.36 -6.22
N PRO A 592 -10.88 8.92 -6.21
CA PRO A 592 -9.70 8.28 -6.81
C PRO A 592 -9.39 6.86 -6.29
N ASN A 593 -9.64 6.58 -5.01
CA ASN A 593 -9.38 5.26 -4.43
C ASN A 593 -10.44 4.25 -4.89
N ALA A 594 -11.72 4.66 -4.87
CA ALA A 594 -12.83 3.83 -5.33
C ALA A 594 -12.69 3.45 -6.82
N VAL A 595 -12.12 4.33 -7.65
CA VAL A 595 -11.79 4.01 -9.05
C VAL A 595 -10.77 2.88 -9.16
N ALA A 596 -9.71 2.91 -8.34
CA ALA A 596 -8.69 1.87 -8.35
C ALA A 596 -9.26 0.52 -7.88
N GLU A 597 -10.06 0.53 -6.82
CA GLU A 597 -10.75 -0.65 -6.27
C GLU A 597 -11.71 -1.26 -7.29
N CYS A 598 -12.58 -0.44 -7.88
CA CYS A 598 -13.52 -0.88 -8.91
C CYS A 598 -12.80 -1.46 -10.13
N MET A 599 -11.70 -0.84 -10.57
CA MET A 599 -10.91 -1.37 -11.67
C MET A 599 -10.30 -2.73 -11.31
N GLU A 600 -9.68 -2.85 -10.14
CA GLU A 600 -9.07 -4.10 -9.67
C GLU A 600 -10.08 -5.25 -9.61
N ALA A 601 -11.29 -4.98 -9.11
CA ALA A 601 -12.40 -5.94 -9.07
C ALA A 601 -12.79 -6.45 -10.46
N LEU A 602 -12.76 -5.57 -11.46
CA LEU A 602 -13.18 -5.89 -12.83
C LEU A 602 -12.07 -6.47 -13.72
N LEU A 603 -10.79 -6.26 -13.38
CA LEU A 603 -9.64 -6.69 -14.19
C LEU A 603 -9.71 -8.16 -14.65
N PRO A 604 -10.12 -9.15 -13.82
CA PRO A 604 -10.16 -10.55 -14.24
C PRO A 604 -11.09 -10.82 -15.43
N ALA A 605 -12.16 -10.04 -15.57
CA ALA A 605 -13.17 -10.23 -16.61
C ALA A 605 -13.02 -9.26 -17.79
N LEU A 606 -12.46 -8.07 -17.56
CA LEU A 606 -12.43 -6.99 -18.56
C LEU A 606 -11.68 -7.37 -19.84
N LYS A 607 -10.53 -8.04 -19.75
CA LYS A 607 -9.78 -8.48 -20.95
C LYS A 607 -10.62 -9.40 -21.84
N HIS A 608 -11.32 -10.35 -21.23
CA HIS A 608 -12.13 -11.30 -21.97
C HIS A 608 -13.34 -10.59 -22.60
N ALA A 609 -14.00 -9.70 -21.86
CA ALA A 609 -15.10 -8.89 -22.38
C ALA A 609 -14.70 -8.05 -23.60
N LEU A 610 -13.56 -7.36 -23.54
CA LEU A 610 -13.06 -6.53 -24.65
C LEU A 610 -12.71 -7.38 -25.89
N LYS A 611 -12.13 -8.56 -25.72
CA LYS A 611 -11.87 -9.50 -26.82
C LYS A 611 -13.15 -9.99 -27.49
N GLN A 612 -14.17 -10.34 -26.70
CA GLN A 612 -15.47 -10.75 -27.22
C GLN A 612 -16.12 -9.64 -28.05
N LEU A 613 -16.04 -8.37 -27.59
CA LEU A 613 -16.57 -7.21 -28.31
C LEU A 613 -15.83 -6.92 -29.63
N LYS A 614 -14.53 -7.23 -29.71
CA LYS A 614 -13.76 -7.17 -30.98
C LYS A 614 -14.05 -8.32 -31.95
N GLY A 615 -14.88 -9.30 -31.57
CA GLY A 615 -15.29 -10.40 -32.44
C GLY A 615 -14.32 -11.59 -32.46
N ASP A 616 -13.38 -11.69 -31.51
CA ASP A 616 -12.49 -12.84 -31.38
C ASP A 616 -13.23 -14.04 -30.77
N LYS A 617 -13.83 -14.86 -31.63
CA LYS A 617 -14.60 -16.06 -31.23
C LYS A 617 -13.72 -17.26 -30.82
N ARG A 618 -12.40 -17.09 -30.70
CA ARG A 618 -11.46 -18.20 -30.48
C ARG A 618 -10.69 -18.09 -29.15
N GLU A 619 -11.37 -18.33 -28.05
CA GLU A 619 -10.76 -19.11 -26.96
C GLU A 619 -11.18 -20.57 -27.12
N LYS A 620 -10.34 -21.36 -27.80
CA LYS A 620 -10.42 -22.82 -27.72
C LYS A 620 -10.09 -23.22 -26.27
N HIS A 621 -11.14 -23.49 -25.50
CA HIS A 621 -11.11 -24.02 -24.14
C HIS A 621 -10.44 -23.12 -23.08
N PRO A 622 -11.19 -22.27 -22.34
CA PRO A 622 -10.91 -22.21 -20.91
C PRO A 622 -11.09 -23.64 -20.41
N ARG A 623 -10.13 -24.18 -19.65
CA ARG A 623 -10.27 -25.51 -19.04
C ARG A 623 -11.64 -25.58 -18.35
N HIS A 624 -12.61 -26.24 -18.97
CA HIS A 624 -13.91 -26.49 -18.36
C HIS A 624 -13.67 -27.57 -17.32
N VAL A 625 -13.23 -27.14 -16.14
CA VAL A 625 -13.36 -27.95 -14.95
C VAL A 625 -14.88 -28.08 -14.74
N PRO A 626 -15.46 -29.29 -14.74
CA PRO A 626 -16.87 -29.46 -14.41
C PRO A 626 -17.19 -28.68 -13.14
N HIS A 627 -18.33 -28.00 -13.03
CA HIS A 627 -18.67 -27.20 -11.84
C HIS A 627 -18.50 -27.98 -10.52
N ALA A 628 -18.64 -29.31 -10.56
CA ALA A 628 -18.39 -30.22 -9.43
C ALA A 628 -16.92 -30.35 -8.98
N GLN A 629 -15.95 -29.93 -9.80
CA GLN A 629 -14.50 -30.01 -9.55
C GLN A 629 -13.83 -28.63 -9.47
N ALA A 630 -14.58 -27.55 -9.72
CA ALA A 630 -14.08 -26.19 -9.53
C ALA A 630 -14.03 -25.90 -8.03
N ALA A 631 -12.87 -25.51 -7.50
CA ALA A 631 -12.78 -25.04 -6.12
C ALA A 631 -13.67 -23.79 -5.98
N PRO A 632 -14.61 -23.76 -5.01
CA PRO A 632 -15.48 -22.62 -4.83
C PRO A 632 -14.65 -21.38 -4.50
N VAL A 633 -14.85 -20.31 -5.27
CA VAL A 633 -14.11 -19.04 -5.15
C VAL A 633 -14.74 -18.11 -4.12
N ASP A 634 -15.82 -18.52 -3.45
CA ASP A 634 -16.63 -17.63 -2.63
C ASP A 634 -16.49 -17.88 -1.12
N GLU A 635 -16.06 -16.85 -0.39
CA GLU A 635 -16.04 -16.80 1.08
C GLU A 635 -17.45 -16.69 1.67
N TRP A 636 -18.46 -16.33 0.87
CA TRP A 636 -19.84 -16.13 1.31
C TRP A 636 -20.53 -17.42 1.78
N GLU A 637 -20.27 -18.55 1.12
CA GLU A 637 -20.88 -19.84 1.46
C GLU A 637 -20.46 -20.33 2.86
N ARG A 638 -19.29 -19.89 3.36
CA ARG A 638 -18.81 -20.19 4.71
C ARG A 638 -19.49 -19.32 5.77
N SER A 639 -19.72 -18.03 5.52
CA SER A 639 -20.47 -17.18 6.44
C SER A 639 -21.93 -17.60 6.54
N TYR A 640 -22.57 -17.98 5.42
CA TYR A 640 -23.94 -18.51 5.43
C TYR A 640 -24.04 -19.82 6.21
N LYS A 641 -23.13 -20.78 5.98
CA LYS A 641 -23.11 -22.06 6.72
C LYS A 641 -22.72 -21.90 8.20
N SER A 642 -21.89 -20.91 8.53
CA SER A 642 -21.52 -20.59 9.92
C SER A 642 -22.64 -19.86 10.67
N ALA A 643 -23.47 -19.07 9.99
CA ALA A 643 -24.66 -18.43 10.55
C ALA A 643 -25.85 -19.40 10.66
N ALA A 644 -25.97 -20.36 9.74
CA ALA A 644 -27.01 -21.40 9.76
C ALA A 644 -26.71 -22.56 10.74
N GLY A 645 -25.47 -22.66 11.24
CA GLY A 645 -24.99 -23.78 12.06
C GLY A 645 -25.26 -23.68 13.57
N SER A 646 -25.95 -22.65 14.05
CA SER A 646 -26.28 -22.47 15.47
C SER A 646 -27.77 -22.62 15.77
N GLY A 647 -28.41 -23.66 15.21
CA GLY A 647 -29.73 -24.13 15.62
C GLY A 647 -29.60 -25.53 16.21
N ARG A 648 -29.41 -25.63 17.53
CA ARG A 648 -29.61 -26.90 18.25
C ARG A 648 -31.07 -27.33 18.05
N GLU A 649 -31.25 -28.54 17.54
CA GLU A 649 -32.47 -29.31 17.69
C GLU A 649 -32.82 -29.37 19.18
N MET A 650 -33.87 -28.64 19.57
CA MET A 650 -34.56 -28.84 20.82
C MET A 650 -35.90 -29.45 20.43
N GLY A 651 -35.99 -30.77 20.58
CA GLY A 651 -37.21 -31.52 20.32
C GLY A 651 -38.34 -31.02 21.22
N CYS A 652 -39.51 -30.81 20.63
CA CYS A 652 -40.76 -30.84 21.37
C CYS A 652 -41.81 -31.53 20.50
N SER A 653 -42.34 -32.64 21.01
CA SER A 653 -43.34 -33.49 20.39
C SER A 653 -44.69 -32.79 20.30
N CYS A 654 -45.37 -32.96 19.17
CA CYS A 654 -46.79 -32.65 19.07
C CYS A 654 -47.63 -33.58 19.95
N SER A 655 -48.55 -33.02 20.75
CA SER A 655 -49.86 -33.61 21.00
C SER A 655 -50.84 -32.63 21.69
N HIS A 656 -51.98 -32.43 21.00
CA HIS A 656 -53.26 -31.87 21.42
C HIS A 656 -53.43 -30.36 21.66
#